data_AF-A0A1D2MQV2-F1
#
_entry.id   AF-A0A1D2MQV2-F1
#
_cell.length_a   1.000
_cell.length_b   1.000
_cell.length_c   1.000
_cell.angle_alpha   90.00
_cell.angle_beta   90.00
_cell.angle_gamma   90.00
#
_symmetry.space_group_name_H-M   'P 1'
#
loop_
_entity.id
_entity.type
_entity.pdbx_description
1 polymer ?
#
loop_
_entity_poly.entity_id
_entity_poly.type
_entity_poly.pdbx_seq_one_letter_code
_entity_poly.pdbx_strand_id
1 'polypeptide(L)'
;KMGQPWRKKKAQTQRAKNAAEFKLKLLQSSNHLQPAPTTMTASNMYFEKQRNQQSTSHHGISMKIPSVKKPVYDESTFRGRRIFSCDSILSFVFNLNKHMDNCKRIKLAFSHEVRKFGGLDRSTILTCQCGHSFEISSDTGIESLPINEATIWGCMVSPVGYGALSNFLTTLDLPVPCPGFFSKLQNNGRISIFEGAEKELVRAGAEELRLAKEAGDVIEVEGKSYYKITVVVDGGWSKRSFGHSYNANCGIGVIIGYRTRKAENIGVAAELHDCYRNFDQPSTAMEADAIAEGFAKSIQMHGLVYHEFVGDGDSSVHAKVIILTVKKVECINHAMRNFNRKLMDLSCNLKKGKNSPDIPQEERQIEGMAKYFDRLGKGVRGAIDFHHQFCEEQDRYILLDQDIMNVPFHVFGDHTKCRSYFCPPDGERRKEENRVPEMQTKVIWKTMMKHITKLASLSTSLIHKKDTNCVEAFMSVANKYMEGKRKHLGASYLYRLRMCCAVFSYNVCGFWLPDLYYHIYGVPPQSAWITVIKRKQRIKKKAPPRQISFGFLKARKGDQYYGDDPTRPDMEDSVLQLRINDCYEGLQSSSNLLSNKQEINQNVKSGFSHRRERMTASIAGKLYKLQPTSDNTSTLNSMLRNQSFRGTAATKYGLDSEPSAILSYELKTGLPEGSVEKVGLEVSLENGIFAASPDGRVGEEGIVEIKCPYSIRDLKPHDWPTSSSDCPLKLQNGTLVLKTTHNHYFQIVQQLHVTKRMWCDYVVWTPNDIFIQRIERNEETASTWEKMKMKLQKFWTEDLAPELVDSRLERGYKDYRCPESRLVGRKRLEESRKKRQLKKSAAQLSEEA
;
A
#
# COMPACT_ATOMS: atom_id res chain seq x y z
N LYS A 1 32.22 23.04 38.17
CA LYS A 1 31.31 21.90 38.49
C LYS A 1 31.39 20.87 37.37
N MET A 2 32.19 19.82 37.58
CA MET A 2 32.31 18.67 36.68
C MET A 2 31.07 17.78 36.75
N GLY A 3 30.67 17.14 35.64
CA GLY A 3 29.50 16.25 35.61
C GLY A 3 29.14 15.62 34.26
N GLN A 4 30.01 14.73 33.77
CA GLN A 4 29.75 13.53 32.94
C GLN A 4 29.17 13.62 31.50
N PRO A 5 29.95 13.08 30.53
CA PRO A 5 29.42 12.03 29.66
C PRO A 5 30.39 10.82 29.57
N TRP A 6 30.27 9.85 30.48
CA TRP A 6 31.16 8.68 30.56
C TRP A 6 30.47 7.29 30.53
N ARG A 7 29.24 7.18 29.99
CA ARG A 7 28.51 5.89 29.94
C ARG A 7 28.33 5.24 28.56
N LYS A 8 28.68 5.88 27.44
CA LYS A 8 28.53 5.26 26.11
C LYS A 8 29.81 4.66 25.51
N LYS A 9 31.02 5.11 25.90
CA LYS A 9 32.27 4.53 25.40
C LYS A 9 32.63 3.16 26.03
N LYS A 10 32.34 2.93 27.32
CA LYS A 10 32.67 1.66 28.00
C LYS A 10 31.93 0.42 27.45
N ALA A 11 30.72 0.59 26.88
CA ALA A 11 29.93 -0.54 26.35
C ALA A 11 30.43 -1.04 24.98
N GLN A 12 31.05 -0.18 24.17
CA GLN A 12 31.63 -0.57 22.88
C GLN A 12 33.02 -1.21 23.05
N THR A 13 33.84 -0.72 24.00
CA THR A 13 35.17 -1.30 24.27
C THR A 13 35.08 -2.70 24.90
N GLN A 14 34.07 -2.97 25.73
CA GLN A 14 33.88 -4.30 26.33
C GLN A 14 33.38 -5.33 25.30
N ARG A 15 32.53 -4.93 24.34
CA ARG A 15 32.10 -5.82 23.23
C ARG A 15 33.24 -6.14 22.27
N ALA A 16 34.14 -5.20 22.01
CA ALA A 16 35.33 -5.44 21.19
C ALA A 16 36.36 -6.35 21.88
N LYS A 17 36.58 -6.19 23.20
CA LYS A 17 37.45 -7.10 23.98
C LYS A 17 36.88 -8.52 24.08
N ASN A 18 35.57 -8.66 24.32
CA ASN A 18 34.92 -9.98 24.39
C ASN A 18 34.90 -10.68 23.02
N ALA A 19 34.82 -9.94 21.91
CA ALA A 19 34.91 -10.50 20.56
C ALA A 19 36.34 -10.94 20.20
N ALA A 20 37.36 -10.21 20.67
CA ALA A 20 38.76 -10.58 20.48
C ALA A 20 39.18 -11.80 21.32
N GLU A 21 38.72 -11.90 22.58
CA GLU A 21 38.93 -13.09 23.42
C GLU A 21 38.21 -14.34 22.87
N PHE A 22 37.04 -14.17 22.26
CA PHE A 22 36.32 -15.28 21.61
C PHE A 22 37.05 -15.77 20.35
N LYS A 23 37.69 -14.85 19.61
CA LYS A 23 38.48 -15.19 18.41
C LYS A 23 39.82 -15.84 18.76
N LEU A 24 40.43 -15.49 19.90
CA LEU A 24 41.67 -16.10 20.39
C LEU A 24 41.45 -17.53 20.93
N LYS A 25 40.31 -17.78 21.59
CA LYS A 25 39.92 -19.13 22.06
C LYS A 25 39.55 -20.10 20.93
N LEU A 26 39.11 -19.58 19.77
CA LEU A 26 38.79 -20.39 18.58
C LEU A 26 40.04 -20.83 17.80
N LEU A 27 41.18 -20.14 17.95
CA LEU A 27 42.44 -20.47 17.26
C LEU A 27 43.36 -21.40 18.05
N GLN A 28 43.10 -21.62 19.34
CA GLN A 28 43.93 -22.48 20.21
C GLN A 28 43.35 -23.90 20.44
N SER A 29 42.25 -24.27 19.78
CA SER A 29 41.61 -25.60 19.95
C SER A 29 41.70 -26.51 18.72
N SER A 30 42.45 -26.13 17.69
CA SER A 30 42.77 -26.99 16.55
C SER A 30 44.00 -27.85 16.85
N ASN A 31 43.85 -28.84 17.73
CA ASN A 31 44.69 -30.04 17.81
C ASN A 31 44.07 -31.02 18.82
N HIS A 32 43.07 -31.79 18.38
CA HIS A 32 42.86 -33.20 18.72
C HIS A 32 41.49 -33.65 18.16
N LEU A 33 41.51 -34.65 17.28
CA LEU A 33 40.32 -35.32 16.78
C LEU A 33 39.63 -36.11 17.89
N GLN A 34 38.37 -35.77 18.19
CA GLN A 34 37.32 -36.72 18.58
C GLN A 34 35.94 -36.21 18.12
N PRO A 35 34.99 -37.11 17.73
CA PRO A 35 33.69 -36.72 17.21
C PRO A 35 32.74 -36.25 18.35
N ALA A 36 32.24 -35.02 18.25
CA ALA A 36 31.27 -34.44 19.18
C ALA A 36 29.81 -34.83 18.84
N PRO A 37 28.91 -34.90 19.83
CA PRO A 37 27.59 -35.54 19.71
C PRO A 37 26.54 -34.66 19.02
N THR A 38 25.67 -35.32 18.27
CA THR A 38 24.49 -34.77 17.60
C THR A 38 23.59 -34.00 18.56
N THR A 39 23.39 -32.70 18.31
CA THR A 39 22.40 -31.87 19.01
C THR A 39 20.98 -32.29 18.63
N MET A 40 20.24 -32.84 19.59
CA MET A 40 18.84 -33.23 19.42
C MET A 40 17.95 -31.99 19.25
N THR A 41 17.16 -31.98 18.17
CA THR A 41 16.15 -30.96 17.89
C THR A 41 14.98 -31.02 18.88
N ALA A 42 14.35 -29.87 19.18
CA ALA A 42 13.22 -29.72 20.10
C ALA A 42 12.02 -30.67 19.83
N SER A 43 11.87 -31.19 18.61
CA SER A 43 10.90 -32.24 18.29
C SER A 43 11.17 -33.54 19.04
N ASN A 44 12.43 -33.91 19.27
CA ASN A 44 12.77 -35.12 20.02
C ASN A 44 12.51 -34.96 21.52
N MET A 45 12.68 -33.75 22.08
CA MET A 45 12.30 -33.47 23.47
C MET A 45 10.78 -33.61 23.70
N TYR A 46 9.96 -33.31 22.69
CA TYR A 46 8.50 -33.45 22.80
C TYR A 46 8.06 -34.93 22.78
N PHE A 47 8.74 -35.79 22.02
CA PHE A 47 8.46 -37.23 21.97
C PHE A 47 9.06 -38.01 23.17
N GLU A 48 10.19 -37.57 23.74
CA GLU A 48 10.73 -38.14 24.99
C GLU A 48 9.85 -37.84 26.20
N LYS A 49 9.23 -36.65 26.25
CA LYS A 49 8.35 -36.27 27.36
C LYS A 49 7.05 -37.09 27.42
N GLN A 50 6.58 -37.60 26.28
CA GLN A 50 5.45 -38.55 26.25
C GLN A 50 5.85 -39.98 26.59
N ARG A 51 7.09 -40.42 26.28
CA ARG A 51 7.58 -41.73 26.73
C ARG A 51 7.76 -41.82 28.24
N ASN A 52 8.17 -40.73 28.90
CA ASN A 52 8.36 -40.68 30.35
C ASN A 52 7.06 -40.47 31.16
N GLN A 53 5.90 -40.36 30.51
CA GLN A 53 4.59 -40.27 31.19
C GLN A 53 3.78 -41.57 31.18
N GLN A 54 4.31 -42.65 30.59
CA GLN A 54 3.65 -43.98 30.56
C GLN A 54 4.26 -45.01 31.52
N SER A 55 4.94 -44.57 32.58
CA SER A 55 5.56 -45.46 33.56
C SER A 55 5.05 -45.23 34.98
N THR A 56 3.74 -45.38 35.22
CA THR A 56 3.23 -45.76 36.54
C THR A 56 1.98 -46.63 36.40
N SER A 57 2.13 -47.88 36.88
CA SER A 57 1.10 -48.83 37.33
C SER A 57 -0.02 -49.24 36.36
N HIS A 58 0.05 -50.46 35.83
CA HIS A 58 -0.94 -51.50 36.16
C HIS A 58 -0.43 -52.91 35.82
N HIS A 59 -0.86 -53.86 36.64
CA HIS A 59 -0.53 -55.28 36.64
C HIS A 59 -0.87 -56.00 35.33
N GLY A 60 -0.10 -57.05 35.03
CA GLY A 60 -0.62 -58.26 34.42
C GLY A 60 -0.24 -58.50 32.95
N ILE A 61 0.41 -59.65 32.74
CA ILE A 61 0.65 -60.36 31.47
C ILE A 61 1.93 -59.96 30.72
N SER A 62 2.98 -60.76 30.95
CA SER A 62 4.19 -60.83 30.13
C SER A 62 3.85 -61.44 28.77
N MET A 63 3.64 -60.60 27.75
CA MET A 63 3.75 -61.03 26.35
C MET A 63 5.18 -60.75 25.88
N LYS A 64 5.95 -61.82 25.64
CA LYS A 64 7.25 -61.74 24.95
C LYS A 64 7.00 -61.19 23.53
N ILE A 65 7.32 -59.92 23.28
CA ILE A 65 7.38 -59.36 21.93
C ILE A 65 8.58 -60.02 21.23
N PRO A 66 8.38 -60.77 20.13
CA PRO A 66 9.49 -61.36 19.41
C PRO A 66 10.40 -60.25 18.88
N SER A 67 11.72 -60.42 18.99
CA SER A 67 12.67 -59.53 18.31
C SER A 67 12.48 -59.67 16.80
N VAL A 68 11.77 -58.72 16.20
CA VAL A 68 11.64 -58.64 14.74
C VAL A 68 13.04 -58.39 14.20
N LYS A 69 13.66 -59.42 13.61
CA LYS A 69 14.90 -59.27 12.84
C LYS A 69 14.67 -58.16 11.81
N LYS A 70 15.57 -57.17 11.75
CA LYS A 70 15.53 -56.17 10.67
C LYS A 70 15.48 -56.93 9.33
N PRO A 71 14.51 -56.65 8.45
CA PRO A 71 14.42 -57.34 7.18
C PRO A 71 15.72 -57.08 6.41
N VAL A 72 16.44 -58.16 6.10
CA VAL A 72 17.61 -58.12 5.22
C VAL A 72 17.05 -58.09 3.80
N TYR A 73 17.32 -57.01 3.07
CA TYR A 73 16.91 -56.89 1.67
C TYR A 73 17.80 -57.80 0.83
N ASP A 74 17.21 -58.84 0.25
CA ASP A 74 17.89 -59.75 -0.65
C ASP A 74 17.81 -59.21 -2.09
N GLU A 75 18.88 -58.54 -2.54
CA GLU A 75 19.01 -58.01 -3.91
C GLU A 75 18.97 -59.10 -5.00
N SER A 76 19.16 -60.37 -4.64
CA SER A 76 19.13 -61.49 -5.60
C SER A 76 17.70 -61.92 -5.97
N THR A 77 16.71 -61.50 -5.19
CA THR A 77 15.30 -61.73 -5.49
C THR A 77 14.76 -60.53 -6.25
N PHE A 78 14.47 -60.69 -7.55
CA PHE A 78 13.81 -59.68 -8.40
C PHE A 78 12.35 -59.42 -7.97
N ARG A 79 12.14 -58.99 -6.71
CA ARG A 79 10.84 -58.73 -6.09
C ARG A 79 10.47 -57.25 -6.23
N GLY A 80 9.16 -56.98 -6.34
CA GLY A 80 8.59 -55.63 -6.50
C GLY A 80 7.81 -55.48 -7.80
N ARG A 81 7.37 -54.25 -8.10
CA ARG A 81 6.59 -53.94 -9.31
C ARG A 81 7.41 -53.12 -10.31
N ARG A 82 7.10 -53.24 -11.60
CA ARG A 82 7.68 -52.47 -12.70
C ARG A 82 6.59 -51.98 -13.64
N ILE A 83 6.87 -50.89 -14.33
CA ILE A 83 6.01 -50.33 -15.37
C ILE A 83 6.72 -50.56 -16.70
N PHE A 84 6.05 -51.24 -17.62
CA PHE A 84 6.55 -51.52 -18.97
C PHE A 84 5.58 -50.94 -19.99
N SER A 85 6.10 -50.48 -21.13
CA SER A 85 5.24 -50.01 -22.22
C SER A 85 4.55 -51.18 -22.91
N CYS A 86 3.35 -50.95 -23.42
CA CYS A 86 2.61 -51.99 -24.15
C CYS A 86 3.38 -52.44 -25.39
N ASP A 87 4.02 -51.51 -26.10
CA ASP A 87 4.85 -51.79 -27.28
C ASP A 87 6.09 -52.64 -26.96
N SER A 88 6.71 -52.42 -25.79
CA SER A 88 7.82 -53.28 -25.37
C SER A 88 7.36 -54.70 -25.05
N ILE A 89 6.20 -54.86 -24.41
CA ILE A 89 5.60 -56.17 -24.17
C ILE A 89 5.27 -56.87 -25.49
N LEU A 90 4.68 -56.15 -26.46
CA LEU A 90 4.38 -56.69 -27.78
C LEU A 90 5.65 -57.12 -28.53
N SER A 91 6.69 -56.29 -28.47
CA SER A 91 8.00 -56.60 -29.06
C SER A 91 8.60 -57.87 -28.43
N PHE A 92 8.50 -58.01 -27.11
CA PHE A 92 8.91 -59.20 -26.39
C PHE A 92 8.13 -60.44 -26.84
N VAL A 93 6.80 -60.37 -26.90
CA VAL A 93 5.95 -61.51 -27.33
C VAL A 93 6.27 -61.91 -28.77
N PHE A 94 6.45 -60.94 -29.67
CA PHE A 94 6.82 -61.20 -31.06
C PHE A 94 8.18 -61.89 -31.18
N ASN A 95 9.18 -61.40 -30.46
CA ASN A 95 10.52 -62.00 -30.46
C ASN A 95 10.51 -63.38 -29.81
N LEU A 96 9.71 -63.57 -28.75
CA LEU A 96 9.52 -64.87 -28.12
C LEU A 96 8.92 -65.87 -29.11
N ASN A 97 7.85 -65.51 -29.84
CA ASN A 97 7.22 -66.36 -30.85
C ASN A 97 8.23 -66.82 -31.92
N LYS A 98 9.02 -65.90 -32.47
CA LYS A 98 10.11 -66.24 -33.41
C LYS A 98 11.16 -67.18 -32.82
N HIS A 99 11.44 -67.02 -31.53
CA HIS A 99 12.37 -67.91 -30.83
C HIS A 99 11.78 -69.31 -30.62
N MET A 100 10.45 -69.42 -30.44
CA MET A 100 9.79 -70.72 -30.25
C MET A 100 9.96 -71.64 -31.45
N ASP A 101 9.98 -71.09 -32.66
CA ASP A 101 10.20 -71.85 -33.90
C ASP A 101 11.53 -72.62 -33.88
N ASN A 102 12.52 -72.12 -33.14
CA ASN A 102 13.89 -72.63 -33.11
C ASN A 102 14.31 -73.22 -31.75
N CYS A 103 13.46 -73.17 -30.71
CA CYS A 103 13.80 -73.61 -29.36
C CYS A 103 12.78 -74.62 -28.79
N LYS A 104 13.21 -75.89 -28.67
CA LYS A 104 12.35 -77.00 -28.23
C LYS A 104 12.06 -77.07 -26.71
N ARG A 105 12.74 -76.26 -25.88
CA ARG A 105 12.59 -76.24 -24.41
C ARG A 105 12.64 -74.81 -23.88
N ILE A 106 11.52 -74.11 -24.02
CA ILE A 106 11.41 -72.72 -23.58
C ILE A 106 11.17 -72.69 -22.08
N LYS A 107 12.20 -72.29 -21.35
CA LYS A 107 12.09 -71.93 -19.94
C LYS A 107 12.74 -70.57 -19.75
N LEU A 108 11.90 -69.56 -19.54
CA LEU A 108 12.34 -68.19 -19.31
C LEU A 108 12.59 -67.99 -17.82
N ALA A 109 13.71 -67.34 -17.50
CA ALA A 109 14.01 -66.88 -16.16
C ALA A 109 14.40 -65.41 -16.21
N PHE A 110 14.09 -64.67 -15.13
CA PHE A 110 14.63 -63.34 -14.94
C PHE A 110 16.13 -63.44 -14.72
N SER A 111 16.89 -62.73 -15.54
CA SER A 111 18.35 -62.78 -15.53
C SER A 111 18.92 -61.61 -14.76
N HIS A 112 18.64 -60.41 -15.23
CA HIS A 112 19.03 -59.18 -14.57
C HIS A 112 18.19 -58.00 -15.04
N GLU A 113 18.27 -56.89 -14.31
CA GLU A 113 17.66 -55.62 -14.68
C GLU A 113 18.77 -54.64 -15.09
N VAL A 114 18.68 -54.12 -16.30
CA VAL A 114 19.53 -53.03 -16.75
C VAL A 114 19.03 -51.74 -16.13
N ARG A 115 19.84 -51.19 -15.24
CA ARG A 115 19.60 -49.89 -14.61
C ARG A 115 20.11 -48.79 -15.53
N LYS A 116 19.35 -48.44 -16.57
CA LYS A 116 19.74 -47.42 -17.56
C LYS A 116 19.93 -46.05 -16.88
N PHE A 117 18.90 -45.52 -16.22
CA PHE A 117 18.95 -44.23 -15.50
C PHE A 117 18.01 -44.26 -14.28
N GLY A 118 18.56 -44.14 -13.06
CA GLY A 118 17.85 -44.46 -11.81
C GLY A 118 16.45 -43.84 -11.67
N GLY A 119 15.43 -44.66 -11.41
CA GLY A 119 14.03 -44.20 -11.36
C GLY A 119 13.08 -45.27 -11.85
N LEU A 120 12.00 -44.86 -12.52
CA LEU A 120 10.98 -45.74 -13.09
C LEU A 120 11.41 -46.36 -14.43
N ASP A 121 12.32 -45.71 -15.17
CA ASP A 121 12.89 -46.28 -16.41
C ASP A 121 13.75 -47.51 -16.09
N ARG A 122 13.24 -48.69 -16.45
CA ARG A 122 13.89 -49.98 -16.26
C ARG A 122 13.82 -50.80 -17.53
N SER A 123 14.84 -51.62 -17.75
CA SER A 123 14.80 -52.68 -18.73
C SER A 123 15.12 -54.01 -18.07
N THR A 124 14.22 -54.97 -18.20
CA THR A 124 14.33 -56.28 -17.59
C THR A 124 14.68 -57.30 -18.65
N ILE A 125 15.76 -58.05 -18.41
CA ILE A 125 16.26 -59.08 -19.32
C ILE A 125 15.77 -60.44 -18.84
N LEU A 126 15.07 -61.15 -19.72
CA LEU A 126 14.68 -62.54 -19.54
C LEU A 126 15.54 -63.41 -20.45
N THR A 127 16.21 -64.40 -19.89
CA THR A 127 17.01 -65.34 -20.69
C THR A 127 16.32 -66.70 -20.71
N CYS A 128 16.22 -67.26 -21.91
CA CYS A 128 15.83 -68.64 -22.13
C CYS A 128 16.98 -69.57 -21.76
N GLN A 129 16.69 -70.79 -21.32
CA GLN A 129 17.72 -71.79 -20.98
C GLN A 129 18.72 -72.06 -22.11
N CYS A 130 18.37 -71.82 -23.38
CA CYS A 130 19.27 -71.94 -24.53
C CYS A 130 20.29 -70.78 -24.66
N GLY A 131 20.22 -69.77 -23.78
CA GLY A 131 21.09 -68.59 -23.77
C GLY A 131 20.53 -67.37 -24.50
N HIS A 132 19.41 -67.49 -25.24
CA HIS A 132 18.79 -66.36 -25.92
C HIS A 132 18.14 -65.40 -24.92
N SER A 133 18.37 -64.10 -25.09
CA SER A 133 17.90 -63.06 -24.16
C SER A 133 16.86 -62.15 -24.83
N PHE A 134 15.85 -61.79 -24.05
CA PHE A 134 14.80 -60.86 -24.43
C PHE A 134 14.77 -59.68 -23.47
N GLU A 135 14.46 -58.48 -23.99
CA GLU A 135 14.35 -57.26 -23.21
C GLU A 135 12.90 -56.79 -23.16
N ILE A 136 12.45 -56.39 -21.97
CA ILE A 136 11.21 -55.64 -21.75
C ILE A 136 11.57 -54.33 -21.05
N SER A 137 11.17 -53.20 -21.60
CA SER A 137 11.57 -51.86 -21.19
C SER A 137 10.37 -50.98 -20.82
N SER A 138 10.63 -50.01 -19.94
CA SER A 138 9.65 -48.99 -19.55
C SER A 138 9.34 -48.00 -20.68
N ASP A 139 10.34 -47.70 -21.51
CA ASP A 139 10.25 -46.82 -22.67
C ASP A 139 10.76 -47.53 -23.93
N THR A 140 10.14 -47.22 -25.08
CA THR A 140 10.52 -47.71 -26.42
C THR A 140 10.96 -46.58 -27.35
N GLY A 141 10.77 -45.32 -26.94
CA GLY A 141 11.05 -44.12 -27.73
C GLY A 141 9.87 -43.65 -28.59
N ILE A 142 8.76 -44.39 -28.59
CA ILE A 142 7.50 -44.03 -29.26
C ILE A 142 6.59 -43.20 -28.33
N GLU A 143 6.81 -43.31 -27.02
CA GLU A 143 6.08 -42.59 -25.98
C GLU A 143 6.26 -41.07 -26.13
N SER A 144 5.22 -40.30 -25.76
CA SER A 144 5.30 -38.83 -25.87
C SER A 144 6.46 -38.24 -25.05
N LEU A 145 6.71 -38.78 -23.86
CA LEU A 145 7.87 -38.44 -23.03
C LEU A 145 8.42 -39.71 -22.40
N PRO A 146 9.75 -39.80 -22.19
CA PRO A 146 10.34 -40.85 -21.36
C PRO A 146 9.67 -40.91 -19.98
N ILE A 147 9.48 -42.10 -19.42
CA ILE A 147 8.67 -42.31 -18.20
C ILE A 147 9.14 -41.47 -17.02
N ASN A 148 10.46 -41.31 -16.87
CA ASN A 148 11.05 -40.49 -15.82
C ASN A 148 10.72 -39.00 -16.02
N GLU A 149 10.77 -38.48 -17.24
CA GLU A 149 10.39 -37.11 -17.56
C GLU A 149 8.88 -36.88 -17.41
N ALA A 150 8.06 -37.82 -17.92
CA ALA A 150 6.61 -37.81 -17.78
C ALA A 150 6.18 -37.76 -16.30
N THR A 151 6.88 -38.51 -15.44
CA THR A 151 6.65 -38.50 -13.99
C THR A 151 6.90 -37.12 -13.39
N ILE A 152 7.99 -36.47 -13.77
CA ILE A 152 8.38 -35.14 -13.28
C ILE A 152 7.42 -34.06 -13.78
N TRP A 153 7.04 -34.11 -15.06
CA TRP A 153 6.00 -33.24 -15.63
C TRP A 153 4.68 -33.43 -14.89
N GLY A 154 4.30 -34.67 -14.58
CA GLY A 154 3.14 -34.98 -13.73
C GLY A 154 3.23 -34.38 -12.32
N CYS A 155 4.41 -34.44 -11.69
CA CYS A 155 4.66 -33.80 -10.40
C CYS A 155 4.53 -32.27 -10.46
N MET A 156 4.98 -31.63 -11.54
CA MET A 156 4.86 -30.18 -11.73
C MET A 156 3.41 -29.71 -11.88
N VAL A 157 2.57 -30.51 -12.55
CA VAL A 157 1.13 -30.22 -12.73
C VAL A 157 0.33 -30.40 -11.45
N SER A 158 0.69 -31.43 -10.67
CA SER A 158 0.00 -31.82 -9.42
C SER A 158 0.74 -31.33 -8.16
N PRO A 159 1.41 -30.16 -8.25
CA PRO A 159 2.49 -29.65 -7.39
C PRO A 159 3.24 -30.60 -6.42
N VAL A 160 3.47 -31.86 -6.79
CA VAL A 160 4.05 -32.90 -5.90
C VAL A 160 5.56 -32.69 -5.74
N GLY A 161 6.05 -32.72 -4.50
CA GLY A 161 7.49 -32.72 -4.18
C GLY A 161 8.07 -34.13 -4.03
N TYR A 162 9.41 -34.23 -4.03
CA TYR A 162 10.14 -35.51 -3.96
C TYR A 162 9.65 -36.43 -2.84
N GLY A 163 9.49 -35.95 -1.61
CA GLY A 163 9.06 -36.80 -0.48
C GLY A 163 7.68 -37.42 -0.68
N ALA A 164 6.75 -36.70 -1.31
CA ALA A 164 5.42 -37.24 -1.60
C ALA A 164 5.46 -38.26 -2.75
N LEU A 165 6.24 -38.00 -3.81
CA LEU A 165 6.46 -38.95 -4.89
C LEU A 165 7.14 -40.23 -4.37
N SER A 166 8.19 -40.08 -3.57
CA SER A 166 8.92 -41.20 -2.97
C SER A 166 8.01 -42.07 -2.13
N ASN A 167 7.22 -41.47 -1.22
CA ASN A 167 6.28 -42.24 -0.41
C ASN A 167 5.26 -42.98 -1.28
N PHE A 168 4.71 -42.31 -2.30
CA PHE A 168 3.74 -42.92 -3.20
C PHE A 168 4.31 -44.11 -3.97
N LEU A 169 5.49 -43.97 -4.58
CA LEU A 169 6.13 -45.04 -5.34
C LEU A 169 6.60 -46.19 -4.44
N THR A 170 7.19 -45.89 -3.28
CA THR A 170 7.60 -46.92 -2.31
C THR A 170 6.40 -47.72 -1.81
N THR A 171 5.27 -47.08 -1.52
CA THR A 171 4.04 -47.79 -1.11
C THR A 171 3.48 -48.70 -2.20
N LEU A 172 3.79 -48.43 -3.47
CA LEU A 172 3.41 -49.27 -4.60
C LEU A 172 4.45 -50.34 -4.96
N ASP A 173 5.52 -50.50 -4.17
CA ASP A 173 6.68 -51.34 -4.48
C ASP A 173 7.34 -51.03 -5.84
N LEU A 174 7.28 -49.76 -6.24
CA LEU A 174 7.90 -49.26 -7.48
C LEU A 174 9.29 -48.66 -7.20
N PRO A 175 10.20 -48.71 -8.18
CA PRO A 175 11.48 -48.01 -8.10
C PRO A 175 11.32 -46.50 -7.88
N VAL A 176 12.13 -45.94 -6.99
CA VAL A 176 12.12 -44.50 -6.68
C VAL A 176 13.38 -43.84 -7.27
N PRO A 177 13.26 -42.70 -7.98
CA PRO A 177 14.44 -41.94 -8.40
C PRO A 177 15.18 -41.41 -7.17
N CYS A 178 16.51 -41.29 -7.22
CA CYS A 178 17.23 -40.65 -6.11
C CYS A 178 16.96 -39.13 -6.07
N PRO A 179 17.12 -38.46 -4.91
CA PRO A 179 16.81 -37.02 -4.79
C PRO A 179 17.57 -36.13 -5.79
N GLY A 180 18.84 -36.45 -6.05
CA GLY A 180 19.67 -35.71 -7.01
C GLY A 180 19.18 -35.87 -8.44
N PHE A 181 18.77 -37.08 -8.83
CA PHE A 181 18.23 -37.34 -10.17
C PHE A 181 16.85 -36.71 -10.37
N PHE A 182 15.97 -36.78 -9.37
CA PHE A 182 14.70 -36.04 -9.38
C PHE A 182 14.93 -34.54 -9.59
N SER A 183 15.89 -33.96 -8.86
CA SER A 183 16.22 -32.53 -8.96
C SER A 183 16.79 -32.18 -10.34
N LYS A 184 17.62 -33.05 -10.93
CA LYS A 184 18.16 -32.88 -12.28
C LYS A 184 17.04 -32.88 -13.33
N LEU A 185 16.14 -33.86 -13.29
CA LEU A 185 15.02 -33.93 -14.24
C LEU A 185 14.05 -32.76 -14.06
N GLN A 186 13.80 -32.33 -12.82
CA GLN A 186 13.00 -31.15 -12.54
C GLN A 186 13.66 -29.88 -13.10
N ASN A 187 14.97 -29.78 -13.00
CA ASN A 187 15.73 -28.68 -13.57
C ASN A 187 15.67 -28.66 -15.10
N ASN A 188 15.68 -29.82 -15.76
CA ASN A 188 15.52 -29.92 -17.21
C ASN A 188 14.10 -29.51 -17.63
N GLY A 189 13.07 -30.06 -16.99
CA GLY A 189 11.68 -29.74 -17.31
C GLY A 189 11.30 -28.28 -17.06
N ARG A 190 12.04 -27.54 -16.21
CA ARG A 190 11.80 -26.11 -15.98
C ARG A 190 11.99 -25.27 -17.25
N ILE A 191 12.93 -25.65 -18.11
CA ILE A 191 13.26 -24.91 -19.34
C ILE A 191 12.04 -24.93 -20.27
N SER A 192 11.53 -26.13 -20.53
CA SER A 192 10.31 -26.38 -21.29
C SER A 192 9.11 -25.58 -20.77
N ILE A 193 8.90 -25.55 -19.45
CA ILE A 193 7.79 -24.80 -18.85
C ILE A 193 8.00 -23.28 -18.96
N PHE A 194 9.22 -22.79 -18.80
CA PHE A 194 9.52 -21.36 -18.94
C PHE A 194 9.28 -20.87 -20.36
N GLU A 195 9.83 -21.56 -21.36
CA GLU A 195 9.62 -21.23 -22.77
C GLU A 195 8.13 -21.32 -23.15
N GLY A 196 7.45 -22.37 -22.70
CA GLY A 196 6.03 -22.52 -22.94
C GLY A 196 5.22 -21.38 -22.30
N ALA A 197 5.52 -21.02 -21.05
CA ALA A 197 4.79 -19.98 -20.34
C ALA A 197 5.02 -18.61 -21.00
N GLU A 198 6.23 -18.31 -21.43
CA GLU A 198 6.54 -17.09 -22.18
C GLU A 198 5.73 -16.99 -23.48
N LYS A 199 5.68 -18.07 -24.26
CA LYS A 199 4.85 -18.14 -25.48
C LYS A 199 3.35 -17.92 -25.16
N GLU A 200 2.85 -18.49 -24.07
CA GLU A 200 1.44 -18.31 -23.68
C GLU A 200 1.13 -16.88 -23.21
N LEU A 201 2.06 -16.23 -22.49
CA LEU A 201 1.92 -14.81 -22.10
C LEU A 201 1.90 -13.89 -23.33
N VAL A 202 2.79 -14.12 -24.30
CA VAL A 202 2.82 -13.38 -25.59
C VAL A 202 1.53 -13.62 -26.37
N ARG A 203 1.02 -14.85 -26.39
CA ARG A 203 -0.25 -15.18 -27.06
C ARG A 203 -1.44 -14.47 -26.41
N ALA A 204 -1.47 -14.38 -25.08
CA ALA A 204 -2.50 -13.63 -24.37
C ALA A 204 -2.44 -12.14 -24.72
N GLY A 205 -1.24 -11.54 -24.78
CA GLY A 205 -1.07 -10.14 -25.15
C GLY A 205 -1.43 -9.85 -26.60
N ALA A 206 -1.11 -10.77 -27.52
CA ALA A 206 -1.51 -10.67 -28.93
C ALA A 206 -3.04 -10.69 -29.11
N GLU A 207 -3.77 -11.43 -28.27
CA GLU A 207 -5.23 -11.44 -28.30
C GLU A 207 -5.83 -10.13 -27.76
N GLU A 208 -5.30 -9.56 -26.68
CA GLU A 208 -5.69 -8.20 -26.25
C GLU A 208 -5.38 -7.15 -27.33
N LEU A 209 -4.21 -7.24 -28.00
CA LEU A 209 -3.87 -6.35 -29.11
C LEU A 209 -4.90 -6.43 -30.24
N ARG A 210 -5.34 -7.65 -30.59
CA ARG A 210 -6.39 -7.86 -31.60
C ARG A 210 -7.69 -7.18 -31.19
N LEU A 211 -8.14 -7.37 -29.95
CA LEU A 211 -9.36 -6.76 -29.43
C LEU A 211 -9.24 -5.23 -29.35
N ALA A 212 -8.07 -4.69 -29.01
CA ALA A 212 -7.80 -3.25 -29.00
C ALA A 212 -7.86 -2.64 -30.42
N LYS A 213 -7.35 -3.36 -31.43
CA LYS A 213 -7.46 -2.99 -32.83
C LYS A 213 -8.91 -2.94 -33.31
N GLU A 214 -9.69 -3.97 -32.99
CA GLU A 214 -11.10 -4.08 -33.36
C GLU A 214 -11.95 -2.96 -32.72
N ALA A 215 -11.62 -2.56 -31.50
CA ALA A 215 -12.29 -1.47 -30.78
C ALA A 215 -11.81 -0.06 -31.18
N GLY A 216 -10.70 0.06 -31.93
CA GLY A 216 -10.11 1.35 -32.28
C GLY A 216 -9.45 2.09 -31.10
N ASP A 217 -9.00 1.35 -30.07
CA ASP A 217 -8.42 1.94 -28.86
C ASP A 217 -6.99 2.42 -29.08
N VAL A 218 -6.83 3.66 -29.54
CA VAL A 218 -5.52 4.25 -29.84
C VAL A 218 -5.14 5.33 -28.80
N ILE A 219 -3.84 5.47 -28.55
CA ILE A 219 -3.24 6.55 -27.77
C ILE A 219 -1.93 7.01 -28.41
N GLU A 220 -1.63 8.31 -28.32
CA GLU A 220 -0.33 8.85 -28.68
C GLU A 220 0.58 8.90 -27.45
N VAL A 221 1.77 8.28 -27.57
CA VAL A 221 2.82 8.31 -26.54
C VAL A 221 4.11 8.75 -27.23
N GLU A 222 4.70 9.86 -26.78
CA GLU A 222 5.93 10.43 -27.34
C GLU A 222 5.89 10.65 -28.87
N GLY A 223 4.73 11.04 -29.40
CA GLY A 223 4.53 11.30 -30.84
C GLY A 223 4.37 10.04 -31.70
N LYS A 224 4.20 8.85 -31.10
CA LYS A 224 3.87 7.60 -31.80
C LYS A 224 2.53 7.06 -31.34
N SER A 225 1.72 6.58 -32.27
CA SER A 225 0.43 5.95 -31.99
C SER A 225 0.60 4.48 -31.59
N TYR A 226 0.05 4.11 -30.44
CA TYR A 226 -0.01 2.74 -29.94
C TYR A 226 -1.45 2.35 -29.61
N TYR A 227 -1.73 1.05 -29.58
CA TYR A 227 -2.98 0.54 -29.04
C TYR A 227 -2.94 0.52 -27.51
N LYS A 228 -4.04 0.92 -26.88
CA LYS A 228 -4.17 0.97 -25.41
C LYS A 228 -5.09 -0.12 -24.88
N ILE A 229 -4.77 -0.66 -23.72
CA ILE A 229 -5.65 -1.59 -22.99
C ILE A 229 -5.76 -1.24 -21.50
N THR A 230 -6.82 -1.77 -20.87
CA THR A 230 -6.92 -1.86 -19.41
C THR A 230 -6.36 -3.19 -18.95
N VAL A 231 -5.53 -3.17 -17.92
CA VAL A 231 -5.05 -4.37 -17.22
C VAL A 231 -5.53 -4.42 -15.78
N VAL A 232 -5.48 -5.59 -15.16
CA VAL A 232 -5.71 -5.80 -13.73
C VAL A 232 -4.42 -6.32 -13.12
N VAL A 233 -4.00 -5.73 -12.01
CA VAL A 233 -2.71 -6.03 -11.39
C VAL A 233 -2.88 -6.40 -9.93
N ASP A 234 -2.00 -7.28 -9.47
CA ASP A 234 -1.86 -7.67 -8.06
C ASP A 234 -0.45 -8.24 -7.85
N GLY A 235 -0.01 -8.30 -6.61
CA GLY A 235 1.25 -8.89 -6.24
C GLY A 235 1.19 -9.67 -4.94
N GLY A 236 2.14 -10.59 -4.79
CA GLY A 236 2.20 -11.41 -3.59
C GLY A 236 3.60 -11.93 -3.33
N TRP A 237 3.88 -12.20 -2.06
CA TRP A 237 5.15 -12.78 -1.62
C TRP A 237 4.93 -13.93 -0.63
N SER A 238 5.87 -14.87 -0.63
CA SER A 238 5.79 -16.02 0.28
C SER A 238 6.05 -15.61 1.73
N LYS A 239 5.37 -16.25 2.68
CA LYS A 239 5.65 -16.10 4.12
C LYS A 239 6.40 -17.32 4.66
N ARG A 240 7.48 -17.11 5.43
CA ARG A 240 8.39 -18.17 5.87
C ARG A 240 8.00 -18.87 7.18
N SER A 241 7.10 -18.31 8.02
CA SER A 241 6.72 -18.95 9.29
C SER A 241 5.31 -18.60 9.82
N PHE A 242 4.86 -19.39 10.82
CA PHE A 242 3.69 -19.11 11.65
C PHE A 242 4.07 -18.14 12.79
N GLY A 243 3.25 -17.11 13.03
CA GLY A 243 3.38 -16.20 14.17
C GLY A 243 4.42 -15.07 14.03
N HIS A 244 5.60 -15.35 13.47
CA HIS A 244 6.61 -14.33 13.15
C HIS A 244 6.54 -13.98 11.66
N SER A 245 6.34 -12.70 11.34
CA SER A 245 6.14 -12.23 9.96
C SER A 245 7.47 -12.09 9.20
N TYR A 246 8.22 -13.18 9.04
CA TYR A 246 9.37 -13.19 8.13
C TYR A 246 8.86 -13.42 6.71
N ASN A 247 8.84 -12.34 5.94
CA ASN A 247 8.53 -12.40 4.51
C ASN A 247 9.74 -12.99 3.77
N ALA A 248 9.48 -13.85 2.79
CA ALA A 248 10.53 -14.33 1.92
C ALA A 248 10.95 -13.23 0.96
N ASN A 249 12.22 -13.22 0.58
CA ASN A 249 12.70 -12.44 -0.56
C ASN A 249 12.30 -13.13 -1.89
N CYS A 250 11.08 -13.69 -1.95
CA CYS A 250 10.44 -14.21 -3.16
C CYS A 250 8.99 -13.74 -3.31
N GLY A 251 8.74 -13.02 -4.40
CA GLY A 251 7.42 -12.52 -4.78
C GLY A 251 7.21 -12.48 -6.29
N ILE A 252 5.96 -12.20 -6.66
CA ILE A 252 5.47 -12.08 -8.04
C ILE A 252 4.55 -10.87 -8.14
N GLY A 253 4.65 -10.14 -9.25
CA GLY A 253 3.58 -9.26 -9.73
C GLY A 253 2.91 -9.92 -10.93
N VAL A 254 1.58 -9.89 -11.01
CA VAL A 254 0.84 -10.41 -12.16
C VAL A 254 0.11 -9.27 -12.86
N ILE A 255 0.10 -9.31 -14.19
CA ILE A 255 -0.65 -8.41 -15.04
C ILE A 255 -1.59 -9.26 -15.92
N ILE A 256 -2.88 -8.96 -15.83
CA ILE A 256 -3.96 -9.68 -16.53
C ILE A 256 -4.72 -8.72 -17.42
N GLY A 257 -4.94 -9.04 -18.69
CA GLY A 257 -5.78 -8.25 -19.58
C GLY A 257 -7.23 -8.20 -19.11
N TYR A 258 -7.82 -7.01 -19.10
CA TYR A 258 -9.17 -6.83 -18.57
C TYR A 258 -10.24 -7.47 -19.47
N ARG A 259 -10.02 -7.56 -20.79
CA ARG A 259 -11.02 -8.13 -21.73
C ARG A 259 -10.93 -9.64 -21.79
N THR A 260 -9.72 -10.16 -22.00
CA THR A 260 -9.45 -11.60 -22.15
C THR A 260 -9.48 -12.34 -20.80
N ARG A 261 -9.22 -11.63 -19.70
CA ARG A 261 -9.02 -12.20 -18.35
C ARG A 261 -7.87 -13.22 -18.30
N LYS A 262 -6.87 -13.08 -19.18
CA LYS A 262 -5.68 -13.94 -19.22
C LYS A 262 -4.46 -13.22 -18.66
N ALA A 263 -3.58 -13.97 -18.02
CA ALA A 263 -2.28 -13.45 -17.60
C ALA A 263 -1.41 -13.19 -18.83
N GLU A 264 -0.83 -11.99 -18.90
CA GLU A 264 0.00 -11.50 -20.02
C GLU A 264 1.41 -11.12 -19.57
N ASN A 265 1.59 -10.92 -18.27
CA ASN A 265 2.92 -10.76 -17.69
C ASN A 265 2.94 -11.31 -16.26
N ILE A 266 4.07 -11.92 -15.90
CA ILE A 266 4.42 -12.24 -14.52
C ILE A 266 5.81 -11.67 -14.22
N GLY A 267 5.86 -10.59 -13.46
CA GLY A 267 7.11 -9.96 -13.02
C GLY A 267 7.72 -10.73 -11.86
N VAL A 268 8.99 -11.11 -11.99
CA VAL A 268 9.81 -11.70 -10.92
C VAL A 268 10.97 -10.75 -10.69
N ALA A 269 10.98 -10.06 -9.55
CA ALA A 269 11.70 -8.80 -9.35
C ALA A 269 13.25 -8.86 -9.25
N ALA A 270 13.92 -9.87 -9.83
CA ALA A 270 15.38 -9.84 -9.99
C ALA A 270 15.85 -10.72 -11.16
N GLU A 271 17.05 -10.38 -11.64
CA GLU A 271 17.84 -11.16 -12.59
C GLU A 271 17.83 -12.65 -12.24
N LEU A 272 17.76 -13.48 -13.29
CA LEU A 272 17.80 -14.93 -13.25
C LEU A 272 19.03 -15.46 -12.49
N HIS A 273 18.91 -15.57 -11.17
CA HIS A 273 19.89 -16.26 -10.36
C HIS A 273 19.23 -17.47 -9.68
N ASP A 274 19.92 -18.61 -9.69
CA ASP A 274 19.44 -19.87 -9.10
C ASP A 274 19.47 -19.87 -7.55
N CYS A 275 19.57 -18.72 -6.89
CA CYS A 275 19.58 -18.63 -5.42
C CYS A 275 18.19 -18.42 -4.81
N TYR A 276 18.12 -18.51 -3.48
CA TYR A 276 16.90 -18.38 -2.68
C TYR A 276 16.35 -16.95 -2.55
N ARG A 277 16.98 -15.97 -3.21
CA ARG A 277 16.63 -14.54 -3.21
C ARG A 277 16.33 -14.12 -4.64
N ASN A 278 15.12 -13.64 -4.90
CA ASN A 278 14.76 -13.05 -6.20
C ASN A 278 14.44 -11.55 -6.08
N PHE A 279 14.81 -10.93 -4.96
CA PHE A 279 14.59 -9.52 -4.71
C PHE A 279 15.51 -8.98 -3.63
N ASP A 280 16.02 -7.77 -3.86
CA ASP A 280 17.01 -7.17 -2.98
C ASP A 280 16.46 -6.14 -2.00
N GLN A 281 15.24 -5.64 -2.24
CA GLN A 281 14.56 -4.63 -1.42
C GLN A 281 13.57 -5.26 -0.42
N PRO A 282 12.92 -4.48 0.46
CA PRO A 282 11.90 -5.00 1.38
C PRO A 282 10.76 -5.69 0.63
N SER A 283 10.27 -6.82 1.11
CA SER A 283 9.22 -7.60 0.40
C SER A 283 7.97 -6.79 0.01
N THR A 284 7.67 -5.72 0.74
CA THR A 284 6.54 -4.82 0.46
C THR A 284 6.74 -3.95 -0.79
N ALA A 285 7.97 -3.82 -1.31
CA ALA A 285 8.27 -3.14 -2.56
C ALA A 285 8.17 -4.05 -3.81
N MET A 286 8.12 -5.39 -3.63
CA MET A 286 8.18 -6.38 -4.72
C MET A 286 7.06 -6.24 -5.72
N GLU A 287 5.84 -6.07 -5.24
CA GLU A 287 4.66 -5.95 -6.10
C GLU A 287 4.81 -4.75 -7.03
N ALA A 288 5.09 -3.58 -6.47
CA ALA A 288 5.25 -2.36 -7.24
C ALA A 288 6.43 -2.43 -8.22
N ASP A 289 7.56 -3.05 -7.86
CA ASP A 289 8.70 -3.22 -8.78
C ASP A 289 8.40 -4.22 -9.90
N ALA A 290 7.82 -5.37 -9.57
CA ALA A 290 7.48 -6.40 -10.55
C ALA A 290 6.44 -5.89 -11.57
N ILE A 291 5.44 -5.14 -11.10
CA ILE A 291 4.44 -4.53 -11.98
C ILE A 291 5.09 -3.44 -12.84
N ALA A 292 5.90 -2.55 -12.26
CA ALA A 292 6.59 -1.50 -13.03
C ALA A 292 7.49 -2.07 -14.14
N GLU A 293 8.21 -3.16 -13.87
CA GLU A 293 8.99 -3.88 -14.88
C GLU A 293 8.08 -4.44 -15.99
N GLY A 294 6.95 -5.05 -15.64
CA GLY A 294 5.97 -5.57 -16.60
C GLY A 294 5.38 -4.46 -17.49
N PHE A 295 5.15 -3.27 -16.93
CA PHE A 295 4.71 -2.09 -17.68
C PHE A 295 5.78 -1.61 -18.67
N ALA A 296 7.04 -1.52 -18.25
CA ALA A 296 8.15 -1.11 -19.10
C ALA A 296 8.36 -2.05 -20.30
N LYS A 297 8.06 -3.34 -20.13
CA LYS A 297 8.20 -4.37 -21.19
C LYS A 297 6.97 -4.50 -22.10
N SER A 298 5.84 -3.87 -21.78
CA SER A 298 4.57 -4.04 -22.50
C SER A 298 4.67 -3.78 -24.01
N ILE A 299 5.29 -2.68 -24.41
CA ILE A 299 5.47 -2.31 -25.82
C ILE A 299 6.37 -3.32 -26.54
N GLN A 300 7.48 -3.72 -25.92
CA GLN A 300 8.42 -4.67 -26.52
C GLN A 300 7.82 -6.07 -26.64
N MET A 301 7.09 -6.53 -25.63
CA MET A 301 6.52 -7.88 -25.58
C MET A 301 5.26 -8.01 -26.45
N HIS A 302 4.38 -7.01 -26.41
CA HIS A 302 3.01 -7.13 -26.92
C HIS A 302 2.66 -6.08 -27.97
N GLY A 303 3.50 -5.08 -28.21
CA GLY A 303 3.21 -4.00 -29.17
C GLY A 303 2.05 -3.09 -28.76
N LEU A 304 1.70 -3.06 -27.46
CA LEU A 304 0.61 -2.25 -26.91
C LEU A 304 1.05 -1.55 -25.62
N VAL A 305 0.23 -0.60 -25.17
CA VAL A 305 0.45 0.19 -23.95
C VAL A 305 -0.62 -0.15 -22.91
N TYR A 306 -0.17 -0.45 -21.69
CA TYR A 306 -1.05 -0.52 -20.53
C TYR A 306 -1.43 0.90 -20.08
N HIS A 307 -2.50 1.45 -20.64
CA HIS A 307 -2.94 2.82 -20.36
C HIS A 307 -3.68 2.94 -19.02
N GLU A 308 -4.44 1.92 -18.66
CA GLU A 308 -5.19 1.89 -17.41
C GLU A 308 -4.90 0.60 -16.65
N PHE A 309 -4.85 0.68 -15.32
CA PHE A 309 -4.86 -0.51 -14.50
C PHE A 309 -5.88 -0.47 -13.38
N VAL A 310 -6.48 -1.63 -13.12
CA VAL A 310 -7.37 -1.87 -11.99
C VAL A 310 -6.54 -2.50 -10.89
N GLY A 311 -6.43 -1.82 -9.75
CA GLY A 311 -5.69 -2.28 -8.59
C GLY A 311 -6.56 -2.24 -7.34
N ASP A 312 -6.04 -2.81 -6.26
CA ASP A 312 -6.59 -2.56 -4.94
C ASP A 312 -6.30 -1.10 -4.51
N GLY A 313 -6.77 -0.73 -3.31
CA GLY A 313 -6.56 0.61 -2.78
C GLY A 313 -5.09 0.95 -2.47
N ASP A 314 -4.15 0.00 -2.64
CA ASP A 314 -2.73 0.27 -2.53
C ASP A 314 -2.25 1.04 -3.76
N SER A 315 -1.26 1.88 -3.55
CA SER A 315 -0.87 2.93 -4.49
C SER A 315 0.64 3.07 -4.58
N SER A 316 1.37 2.19 -3.89
CA SER A 316 2.79 1.92 -4.13
C SER A 316 3.05 1.54 -5.59
N VAL A 317 2.16 0.74 -6.20
CA VAL A 317 2.22 0.38 -7.64
C VAL A 317 2.08 1.62 -8.52
N HIS A 318 1.04 2.42 -8.29
CA HIS A 318 0.80 3.63 -9.07
C HIS A 318 2.01 4.57 -9.01
N ALA A 319 2.54 4.81 -7.80
CA ALA A 319 3.68 5.70 -7.60
C ALA A 319 4.93 5.35 -8.44
N LYS A 320 5.16 4.06 -8.72
CA LYS A 320 6.28 3.61 -9.56
C LYS A 320 5.98 3.65 -11.06
N VAL A 321 4.71 3.53 -11.44
CA VAL A 321 4.27 3.47 -12.84
C VAL A 321 3.94 4.86 -13.43
N ILE A 322 3.81 5.91 -12.60
CA ILE A 322 3.47 7.30 -12.99
C ILE A 322 4.36 7.86 -14.12
N ILE A 323 5.58 7.35 -14.31
CA ILE A 323 6.50 7.78 -15.37
C ILE A 323 5.89 7.61 -16.79
N LEU A 324 4.86 6.77 -16.97
CA LEU A 324 4.29 6.38 -18.28
C LEU A 324 2.85 6.88 -18.57
N THR A 325 2.35 7.93 -17.89
CA THR A 325 1.00 8.50 -18.18
C THR A 325 -0.17 7.51 -17.96
N VAL A 326 -0.01 6.57 -17.03
CA VAL A 326 -0.97 5.49 -16.76
C VAL A 326 -2.07 5.92 -15.78
N LYS A 327 -3.33 5.63 -16.08
CA LYS A 327 -4.49 5.89 -15.20
C LYS A 327 -4.74 4.73 -14.25
N LYS A 328 -4.89 5.02 -12.95
CA LYS A 328 -5.35 4.04 -11.96
C LYS A 328 -6.88 4.04 -11.89
N VAL A 329 -7.48 2.86 -11.92
CA VAL A 329 -8.89 2.63 -11.61
C VAL A 329 -8.98 1.83 -10.30
N GLU A 330 -9.64 2.39 -9.30
CA GLU A 330 -9.88 1.71 -8.03
C GLU A 330 -10.86 0.55 -8.16
N CYS A 331 -10.54 -0.60 -7.57
CA CYS A 331 -11.44 -1.74 -7.50
C CYS A 331 -12.70 -1.43 -6.68
N ILE A 332 -13.88 -1.52 -7.31
CA ILE A 332 -15.17 -1.22 -6.66
C ILE A 332 -15.43 -2.12 -5.43
N ASN A 333 -15.05 -3.39 -5.50
CA ASN A 333 -15.26 -4.33 -4.40
C ASN A 333 -14.38 -3.98 -3.19
N HIS A 334 -13.14 -3.56 -3.44
CA HIS A 334 -12.23 -3.10 -2.38
C HIS A 334 -12.67 -1.77 -1.79
N ALA A 335 -13.06 -0.79 -2.63
CA ALA A 335 -13.56 0.50 -2.18
C ALA A 335 -14.80 0.34 -1.27
N MET A 336 -15.79 -0.44 -1.70
CA MET A 336 -17.00 -0.69 -0.92
C MET A 336 -16.74 -1.51 0.35
N ARG A 337 -15.89 -2.53 0.29
CA ARG A 337 -15.50 -3.31 1.48
C ARG A 337 -14.77 -2.44 2.51
N ASN A 338 -13.89 -1.54 2.06
CA ASN A 338 -13.19 -0.58 2.92
C ASN A 338 -14.16 0.41 3.56
N PHE A 339 -15.08 0.98 2.77
CA PHE A 339 -16.11 1.87 3.26
C PHE A 339 -17.00 1.21 4.32
N ASN A 340 -17.58 0.05 4.01
CA ASN A 340 -18.44 -0.68 4.95
C ASN A 340 -17.68 -1.09 6.23
N ARG A 341 -16.41 -1.51 6.11
CA ARG A 341 -15.57 -1.80 7.28
C ARG A 341 -15.39 -0.57 8.16
N LYS A 342 -15.14 0.60 7.57
CA LYS A 342 -15.01 1.87 8.32
C LYS A 342 -16.31 2.26 9.02
N LEU A 343 -17.47 2.06 8.39
CA LEU A 343 -18.76 2.27 9.05
C LEU A 343 -18.94 1.32 10.25
N MET A 344 -18.60 0.04 10.09
CA MET A 344 -18.64 -0.93 11.19
C MET A 344 -17.67 -0.55 12.32
N ASP A 345 -16.46 -0.08 11.99
CA ASP A 345 -15.50 0.39 13.00
C ASP A 345 -16.06 1.55 13.84
N LEU A 346 -16.89 2.42 13.26
CA LEU A 346 -17.58 3.50 13.99
C LEU A 346 -18.59 2.96 15.01
N SER A 347 -19.37 1.92 14.65
CA SER A 347 -20.32 1.30 15.59
C SER A 347 -19.63 0.62 16.78
N CYS A 348 -18.45 0.04 16.56
CA CYS A 348 -17.77 -0.77 17.57
C CYS A 348 -16.61 -0.04 18.29
N ASN A 349 -16.29 1.21 17.91
CA ASN A 349 -15.12 1.99 18.39
C ASN A 349 -13.81 1.19 18.41
N LEU A 350 -13.57 0.39 17.36
CA LEU A 350 -12.47 -0.58 17.34
C LEU A 350 -11.09 0.10 17.14
N LYS A 351 -11.05 1.35 16.69
CA LYS A 351 -9.81 2.10 16.45
C LYS A 351 -9.30 2.76 17.73
N LYS A 352 -8.31 2.13 18.35
CA LYS A 352 -7.55 2.69 19.49
C LYS A 352 -6.23 3.29 19.00
N GLY A 353 -6.08 4.61 19.09
CA GLY A 353 -4.84 5.31 18.72
C GLY A 353 -4.89 6.81 19.04
N LYS A 354 -3.73 7.46 19.16
CA LYS A 354 -3.57 8.88 19.57
C LYS A 354 -4.41 9.90 18.78
N ASN A 355 -4.82 9.57 17.55
CA ASN A 355 -5.58 10.45 16.64
C ASN A 355 -6.97 9.88 16.28
N SER A 356 -7.45 8.85 16.98
CA SER A 356 -8.79 8.29 16.69
C SER A 356 -9.85 9.21 17.29
N PRO A 357 -10.92 9.54 16.57
CA PRO A 357 -12.01 10.34 17.13
C PRO A 357 -12.62 9.58 18.31
N ASP A 358 -12.68 10.23 19.48
CA ASP A 358 -13.34 9.69 20.65
C ASP A 358 -14.84 9.91 20.51
N ILE A 359 -15.54 8.93 19.94
CA ILE A 359 -16.99 8.99 19.72
C ILE A 359 -17.66 8.61 21.04
N PRO A 360 -18.57 9.41 21.62
CA PRO A 360 -19.29 9.05 22.84
C PRO A 360 -20.08 7.74 22.72
N GLN A 361 -20.27 7.01 23.82
CA GLN A 361 -21.04 5.75 23.80
C GLN A 361 -22.48 5.97 23.34
N GLU A 362 -23.09 7.07 23.76
CA GLU A 362 -24.45 7.48 23.40
C GLU A 362 -24.62 7.67 21.89
N GLU A 363 -23.62 8.25 21.21
CA GLU A 363 -23.63 8.40 19.74
C GLU A 363 -23.49 7.06 19.00
N ARG A 364 -22.85 6.06 19.62
CA ARG A 364 -22.68 4.72 19.01
C ARG A 364 -23.89 3.82 19.23
N GLN A 365 -24.66 4.07 20.28
CA GLN A 365 -25.84 3.29 20.67
C GLN A 365 -27.15 3.92 20.19
N ILE A 366 -27.10 4.84 19.22
CA ILE A 366 -28.30 5.35 18.55
C ILE A 366 -29.09 4.15 18.01
N GLU A 367 -30.36 4.08 18.42
CA GLU A 367 -31.24 2.98 18.04
C GLU A 367 -31.35 2.88 16.51
N GLY A 368 -31.18 1.67 15.97
CA GLY A 368 -31.25 1.43 14.53
C GLY A 368 -30.02 1.85 13.72
N MET A 369 -28.91 2.30 14.34
CA MET A 369 -27.69 2.74 13.62
C MET A 369 -27.17 1.73 12.59
N ALA A 370 -27.23 0.43 12.90
CA ALA A 370 -26.83 -0.64 11.98
C ALA A 370 -27.64 -0.65 10.68
N LYS A 371 -28.95 -0.34 10.74
CA LYS A 371 -29.81 -0.25 9.55
C LYS A 371 -29.41 0.94 8.67
N TYR A 372 -29.06 2.07 9.28
CA TYR A 372 -28.56 3.23 8.54
C TYR A 372 -27.24 2.91 7.84
N PHE A 373 -26.28 2.25 8.51
CA PHE A 373 -25.01 1.86 7.87
C PHE A 373 -25.19 0.90 6.69
N ASP A 374 -26.08 -0.09 6.80
CA ASP A 374 -26.42 -0.97 5.68
C ASP A 374 -27.06 -0.19 4.52
N ARG A 375 -27.98 0.74 4.82
CA ARG A 375 -28.61 1.62 3.83
C ARG A 375 -27.60 2.54 3.14
N LEU A 376 -26.59 3.06 3.84
CA LEU A 376 -25.52 3.88 3.24
C LEU A 376 -24.76 3.07 2.19
N GLY A 377 -24.32 1.85 2.53
CA GLY A 377 -23.60 0.98 1.61
C GLY A 377 -24.42 0.62 0.37
N LYS A 378 -25.72 0.34 0.55
CA LYS A 378 -26.67 0.08 -0.54
C LYS A 378 -26.93 1.31 -1.40
N GLY A 379 -27.12 2.48 -0.78
CA GLY A 379 -27.36 3.75 -1.46
C GLY A 379 -26.19 4.12 -2.37
N VAL A 380 -24.96 4.04 -1.86
CA VAL A 380 -23.76 4.29 -2.67
C VAL A 380 -23.64 3.30 -3.82
N ARG A 381 -23.87 2.00 -3.58
CA ARG A 381 -23.81 0.99 -4.65
C ARG A 381 -24.89 1.23 -5.71
N GLY A 382 -26.11 1.60 -5.31
CA GLY A 382 -27.18 1.97 -6.22
C GLY A 382 -26.84 3.18 -7.08
N ALA A 383 -26.22 4.22 -6.51
CA ALA A 383 -25.73 5.37 -7.27
C ALA A 383 -24.67 4.95 -8.30
N ILE A 384 -23.68 4.14 -7.89
CA ILE A 384 -22.66 3.63 -8.83
C ILE A 384 -23.29 2.80 -9.95
N ASP A 385 -24.23 1.91 -9.63
CA ASP A 385 -24.91 1.05 -10.61
C ASP A 385 -25.73 1.85 -11.64
N PHE A 386 -26.35 2.96 -11.21
CA PHE A 386 -27.06 3.87 -12.10
C PHE A 386 -26.11 4.66 -12.99
N HIS A 387 -25.12 5.34 -12.39
CA HIS A 387 -24.19 6.20 -13.15
C HIS A 387 -23.28 5.41 -14.10
N HIS A 388 -22.98 4.14 -13.79
CA HIS A 388 -22.20 3.27 -14.66
C HIS A 388 -22.86 3.05 -16.03
N GLN A 389 -24.19 3.11 -16.13
CA GLN A 389 -24.91 2.98 -17.42
C GLN A 389 -24.61 4.13 -18.38
N PHE A 390 -24.07 5.23 -17.86
CA PHE A 390 -23.77 6.46 -18.58
C PHE A 390 -22.29 6.83 -18.42
N CYS A 391 -21.41 5.86 -18.19
CA CYS A 391 -20.01 6.11 -17.85
C CYS A 391 -19.18 6.78 -18.97
N GLU A 392 -19.66 6.72 -20.21
CA GLU A 392 -19.06 7.39 -21.38
C GLU A 392 -19.49 8.86 -21.49
N GLU A 393 -20.51 9.31 -20.75
CA GLU A 393 -20.91 10.72 -20.73
C GLU A 393 -19.85 11.57 -20.04
N GLN A 394 -19.48 12.69 -20.67
CA GLN A 394 -18.55 13.65 -20.08
C GLN A 394 -19.07 14.14 -18.73
N ASP A 395 -18.18 14.21 -17.75
CA ASP A 395 -18.44 14.72 -16.40
C ASP A 395 -19.53 13.96 -15.60
N ARG A 396 -19.97 12.77 -16.07
CA ARG A 396 -20.94 11.94 -15.34
C ARG A 396 -20.47 11.54 -13.94
N TYR A 397 -19.17 11.40 -13.75
CA TYR A 397 -18.56 11.11 -12.45
C TYR A 397 -18.77 12.24 -11.43
N ILE A 398 -18.97 13.49 -11.87
CA ILE A 398 -19.32 14.62 -10.99
C ILE A 398 -20.72 14.41 -10.41
N LEU A 399 -21.67 13.95 -11.24
CA LEU A 399 -23.02 13.65 -10.77
C LEU A 399 -23.02 12.46 -9.80
N LEU A 400 -22.19 11.44 -10.07
CA LEU A 400 -21.99 10.32 -9.14
C LEU A 400 -21.40 10.79 -7.81
N ASP A 401 -20.40 11.70 -7.85
CA ASP A 401 -19.79 12.28 -6.64
C ASP A 401 -20.84 12.99 -5.78
N GLN A 402 -21.66 13.85 -6.40
CA GLN A 402 -22.76 14.56 -5.74
C GLN A 402 -23.77 13.59 -5.12
N ASP A 403 -24.14 12.54 -5.85
CA ASP A 403 -25.12 11.57 -5.37
C ASP A 403 -24.55 10.75 -4.20
N ILE A 404 -23.27 10.33 -4.24
CA ILE A 404 -22.59 9.68 -3.11
C ILE A 404 -22.55 10.60 -1.88
N MET A 405 -22.24 11.89 -2.07
CA MET A 405 -22.26 12.87 -0.99
C MET A 405 -23.66 13.11 -0.41
N ASN A 406 -24.71 12.93 -1.22
CA ASN A 406 -26.10 13.05 -0.81
C ASN A 406 -26.65 11.77 -0.12
N VAL A 407 -26.01 10.61 -0.28
CA VAL A 407 -26.48 9.35 0.33
C VAL A 407 -26.70 9.47 1.86
N PRO A 408 -25.81 10.07 2.66
CA PRO A 408 -26.07 10.29 4.09
C PRO A 408 -27.30 11.15 4.36
N PHE A 409 -27.48 12.24 3.62
CA PHE A 409 -28.65 13.12 3.79
C PHE A 409 -29.94 12.34 3.51
N HIS A 410 -29.98 11.63 2.38
CA HIS A 410 -31.10 10.75 2.03
C HIS A 410 -31.39 9.68 3.10
N VAL A 411 -30.35 9.00 3.60
CA VAL A 411 -30.51 7.89 4.54
C VAL A 411 -31.01 8.35 5.91
N PHE A 412 -30.72 9.60 6.29
CA PHE A 412 -31.16 10.21 7.54
C PHE A 412 -32.38 11.14 7.38
N GLY A 413 -33.08 11.08 6.24
CA GLY A 413 -34.40 11.70 6.04
C GLY A 413 -34.41 13.07 5.36
N ASP A 414 -33.27 13.61 4.91
CA ASP A 414 -33.24 14.81 4.09
C ASP A 414 -33.26 14.46 2.59
N HIS A 415 -34.40 14.78 1.96
CA HIS A 415 -34.67 14.46 0.56
C HIS A 415 -34.60 15.67 -0.38
N THR A 416 -34.11 16.82 0.10
CA THR A 416 -34.09 18.10 -0.66
C THR A 416 -33.24 18.01 -1.92
N LYS A 417 -32.08 17.36 -1.85
CA LYS A 417 -31.12 17.22 -2.97
C LYS A 417 -31.23 15.87 -3.69
N CYS A 418 -32.25 15.07 -3.40
CA CYS A 418 -32.39 13.76 -4.04
C CYS A 418 -32.92 13.87 -5.48
N ARG A 419 -32.22 13.22 -6.41
CA ARG A 419 -32.68 13.05 -7.80
C ARG A 419 -33.80 12.02 -7.90
N SER A 420 -34.64 12.16 -8.93
CA SER A 420 -35.84 11.33 -9.14
C SER A 420 -35.54 9.83 -9.29
N TYR A 421 -34.46 9.46 -9.97
CA TYR A 421 -34.07 8.05 -10.13
C TYR A 421 -33.74 7.37 -8.79
N PHE A 422 -33.24 8.15 -7.82
CA PHE A 422 -32.77 7.67 -6.53
C PHE A 422 -33.85 7.77 -5.45
N CYS A 423 -34.67 8.83 -5.51
CA CYS A 423 -35.80 9.07 -4.62
C CYS A 423 -36.94 9.74 -5.39
N PRO A 424 -37.92 8.94 -5.88
CA PRO A 424 -39.08 9.44 -6.60
C PRO A 424 -39.85 10.49 -5.77
N PRO A 425 -40.50 11.48 -6.42
CA PRO A 425 -41.33 12.48 -5.73
C PRO A 425 -42.44 11.87 -4.85
N ASP A 426 -43.04 10.77 -5.30
CA ASP A 426 -44.11 10.05 -4.58
C ASP A 426 -43.58 8.89 -3.71
N GLY A 427 -42.25 8.81 -3.52
CA GLY A 427 -41.63 7.72 -2.78
C GLY A 427 -41.94 7.76 -1.28
N GLU A 428 -42.33 6.63 -0.70
CA GLU A 428 -42.66 6.50 0.74
C GLU A 428 -41.55 7.02 1.66
N ARG A 429 -40.30 6.96 1.21
CA ARG A 429 -39.13 7.44 1.98
C ARG A 429 -39.15 8.93 2.27
N ARG A 430 -39.78 9.76 1.41
CA ARG A 430 -39.91 11.21 1.67
C ARG A 430 -40.78 11.53 2.89
N LYS A 431 -41.48 10.52 3.43
CA LYS A 431 -42.25 10.60 4.68
C LYS A 431 -41.41 10.26 5.92
N GLU A 432 -40.16 9.82 5.77
CA GLU A 432 -39.25 9.55 6.89
C GLU A 432 -38.92 10.85 7.65
N GLU A 433 -38.74 10.74 8.97
CA GLU A 433 -38.37 11.88 9.82
C GLU A 433 -36.95 12.36 9.49
N ASN A 434 -36.77 13.67 9.32
CA ASN A 434 -35.47 14.27 9.03
C ASN A 434 -34.61 14.38 10.29
N ARG A 435 -33.68 13.43 10.46
CA ARG A 435 -32.72 13.38 11.57
C ARG A 435 -31.39 14.07 11.24
N VAL A 436 -31.21 14.62 10.04
CA VAL A 436 -29.96 15.29 9.63
C VAL A 436 -29.58 16.44 10.57
N PRO A 437 -30.48 17.37 10.98
CA PRO A 437 -30.13 18.47 11.88
C PRO A 437 -29.60 17.97 13.23
N GLU A 438 -30.21 16.91 13.79
CA GLU A 438 -29.76 16.27 15.03
C GLU A 438 -28.35 15.68 14.84
N MET A 439 -28.15 14.93 13.75
CA MET A 439 -26.91 14.21 13.50
C MET A 439 -25.73 15.12 13.18
N GLN A 440 -25.93 16.25 12.50
CA GLN A 440 -24.87 17.19 12.13
C GLN A 440 -24.09 17.75 13.33
N THR A 441 -24.73 17.78 14.51
CA THR A 441 -24.09 18.20 15.76
C THR A 441 -23.12 17.15 16.33
N LYS A 442 -23.26 15.89 15.94
CA LYS A 442 -22.59 14.73 16.53
C LYS A 442 -21.22 14.45 15.91
N VAL A 443 -20.30 13.86 16.69
CA VAL A 443 -18.93 13.51 16.23
C VAL A 443 -18.96 12.37 15.22
N ILE A 444 -19.88 11.41 15.40
CA ILE A 444 -20.07 10.28 14.49
C ILE A 444 -20.42 10.74 13.07
N TRP A 445 -21.22 11.79 12.92
CA TRP A 445 -21.59 12.35 11.61
C TRP A 445 -20.38 12.92 10.89
N LYS A 446 -19.57 13.74 11.58
CA LYS A 446 -18.33 14.31 11.01
C LYS A 446 -17.37 13.22 10.53
N THR A 447 -17.24 12.14 11.31
CA THR A 447 -16.35 11.01 10.96
C THR A 447 -16.92 10.19 9.80
N MET A 448 -18.23 9.96 9.77
CA MET A 448 -18.93 9.29 8.67
C MET A 448 -18.80 10.08 7.36
N MET A 449 -19.06 11.39 7.40
CA MET A 449 -18.91 12.27 6.24
C MET A 449 -17.48 12.26 5.72
N LYS A 450 -16.45 12.23 6.59
CA LYS A 450 -15.05 12.06 6.16
C LYS A 450 -14.84 10.78 5.34
N HIS A 451 -15.51 9.68 5.69
CA HIS A 451 -15.43 8.42 4.95
C HIS A 451 -16.23 8.45 3.64
N ILE A 452 -17.38 9.11 3.63
CA ILE A 452 -18.20 9.35 2.43
C ILE A 452 -17.44 10.22 1.43
N THR A 453 -16.89 11.36 1.85
CA THR A 453 -16.10 12.26 0.99
C THR A 453 -14.90 11.55 0.39
N LYS A 454 -14.21 10.71 1.17
CA LYS A 454 -13.09 9.89 0.67
C LYS A 454 -13.54 8.86 -0.37
N LEU A 455 -14.77 8.36 -0.31
CA LEU A 455 -15.31 7.43 -1.29
C LEU A 455 -15.80 8.18 -2.53
N ALA A 456 -16.49 9.30 -2.36
CA ALA A 456 -16.96 10.18 -3.43
C ALA A 456 -15.80 10.71 -4.27
N SER A 457 -14.65 11.04 -3.66
CA SER A 457 -13.45 11.43 -4.41
C SER A 457 -12.91 10.35 -5.36
N LEU A 458 -13.39 9.11 -5.26
CA LEU A 458 -13.03 8.01 -6.17
C LEU A 458 -14.05 7.86 -7.32
N SER A 459 -15.01 8.77 -7.49
CA SER A 459 -16.10 8.64 -8.48
C SER A 459 -15.61 8.48 -9.91
N THR A 460 -14.49 9.12 -10.27
CA THR A 460 -13.81 8.92 -11.57
C THR A 460 -13.41 7.47 -11.81
N SER A 461 -13.04 6.72 -10.76
CA SER A 461 -12.78 5.28 -10.85
C SER A 461 -14.05 4.44 -10.71
N LEU A 462 -14.90 4.78 -9.73
CA LEU A 462 -16.07 3.97 -9.36
C LEU A 462 -17.10 3.90 -10.49
N ILE A 463 -17.22 4.95 -11.31
CA ILE A 463 -18.14 4.99 -12.45
C ILE A 463 -17.87 3.88 -13.47
N HIS A 464 -16.62 3.42 -13.61
CA HIS A 464 -16.28 2.33 -14.53
C HIS A 464 -16.61 0.94 -13.99
N LYS A 465 -16.98 0.81 -12.70
CA LYS A 465 -17.39 -0.44 -12.05
C LYS A 465 -16.41 -1.60 -12.27
N LYS A 466 -15.11 -1.32 -12.39
CA LYS A 466 -14.06 -2.33 -12.59
C LYS A 466 -13.68 -3.01 -11.26
N ASP A 467 -13.28 -4.28 -11.31
CA ASP A 467 -12.86 -5.07 -10.15
C ASP A 467 -11.59 -5.90 -10.38
N THR A 468 -11.04 -6.44 -9.30
CA THR A 468 -9.82 -7.25 -9.24
C THR A 468 -10.09 -8.76 -9.14
N ASN A 469 -11.31 -9.23 -9.45
CA ASN A 469 -11.67 -10.62 -9.21
C ASN A 469 -10.81 -11.61 -10.04
N CYS A 470 -10.37 -11.21 -11.24
CA CYS A 470 -9.55 -12.06 -12.10
C CYS A 470 -8.15 -12.30 -11.53
N VAL A 471 -7.50 -11.29 -10.94
CA VAL A 471 -6.20 -11.44 -10.27
C VAL A 471 -6.34 -12.22 -8.96
N GLU A 472 -7.40 -12.00 -8.19
CA GLU A 472 -7.70 -12.82 -7.00
C GLU A 472 -7.89 -14.31 -7.37
N ALA A 473 -8.54 -14.58 -8.50
CA ALA A 473 -8.69 -15.93 -9.03
C ALA A 473 -7.35 -16.54 -9.47
N PHE A 474 -6.47 -15.76 -10.12
CA PHE A 474 -5.12 -16.20 -10.45
C PHE A 474 -4.32 -16.51 -9.19
N MET A 475 -4.32 -15.61 -8.19
CA MET A 475 -3.64 -15.82 -6.91
C MET A 475 -4.16 -17.07 -6.19
N SER A 476 -5.45 -17.38 -6.31
CA SER A 476 -6.02 -18.64 -5.82
C SER A 476 -5.40 -19.88 -6.52
N VAL A 477 -5.21 -19.83 -7.84
CA VAL A 477 -4.54 -20.88 -8.61
C VAL A 477 -3.06 -20.97 -8.23
N ALA A 478 -2.35 -19.85 -8.19
CA ALA A 478 -0.95 -19.78 -7.77
C ALA A 478 -0.73 -20.39 -6.37
N ASN A 479 -1.63 -20.10 -5.42
CA ASN A 479 -1.59 -20.68 -4.08
C ASN A 479 -1.73 -22.21 -4.06
N LYS A 480 -2.46 -22.82 -5.01
CA LYS A 480 -2.53 -24.29 -5.14
C LYS A 480 -1.17 -24.87 -5.53
N TYR A 481 -0.47 -24.23 -6.46
CA TYR A 481 0.87 -24.65 -6.88
C TYR A 481 1.93 -24.46 -5.80
N MET A 482 1.75 -23.44 -4.95
CA MET A 482 2.63 -23.16 -3.83
C MET A 482 2.34 -24.01 -2.58
N GLU A 483 1.20 -24.72 -2.53
CA GLU A 483 0.68 -25.43 -1.35
C GLU A 483 0.58 -24.55 -0.07
N GLY A 484 0.48 -23.24 -0.24
CA GLY A 484 0.37 -22.25 0.85
C GLY A 484 1.48 -22.37 1.92
N LYS A 485 1.12 -22.11 3.19
CA LYS A 485 2.06 -22.18 4.34
C LYS A 485 2.40 -23.61 4.79
N ARG A 486 1.91 -24.65 4.10
CA ARG A 486 1.99 -26.05 4.58
C ARG A 486 3.30 -26.73 4.19
N LYS A 487 3.84 -26.44 3.01
CA LYS A 487 5.12 -27.00 2.53
C LYS A 487 5.97 -25.90 1.89
N HIS A 488 7.25 -25.83 2.24
CA HIS A 488 8.18 -24.86 1.65
C HIS A 488 8.65 -25.33 0.27
N LEU A 489 7.79 -25.18 -0.74
CA LEU A 489 8.04 -25.69 -2.10
C LEU A 489 8.56 -24.64 -3.10
N GLY A 490 8.67 -23.37 -2.70
CA GLY A 490 9.08 -22.24 -3.52
C GLY A 490 10.54 -21.81 -3.35
N ALA A 491 11.44 -22.75 -3.06
CA ALA A 491 12.86 -22.45 -2.94
C ALA A 491 13.51 -22.24 -4.33
N SER A 492 14.43 -21.26 -4.45
CA SER A 492 15.20 -21.02 -5.68
C SER A 492 14.28 -20.85 -6.91
N TYR A 493 14.62 -21.43 -8.06
CA TYR A 493 13.87 -21.40 -9.31
C TYR A 493 12.47 -22.04 -9.20
N LEU A 494 12.21 -22.86 -8.17
CA LEU A 494 10.93 -23.55 -8.02
C LEU A 494 9.77 -22.58 -7.78
N TYR A 495 10.03 -21.40 -7.23
CA TYR A 495 9.02 -20.35 -7.10
C TYR A 495 8.52 -19.93 -8.49
N ARG A 496 9.45 -19.53 -9.36
CA ARG A 496 9.13 -19.14 -10.75
C ARG A 496 8.49 -20.29 -11.51
N LEU A 497 9.03 -21.51 -11.39
CA LEU A 497 8.46 -22.72 -12.01
C LEU A 497 6.99 -22.91 -11.67
N ARG A 498 6.64 -22.80 -10.37
CA ARG A 498 5.26 -22.95 -9.90
C ARG A 498 4.36 -21.83 -10.39
N MET A 499 4.87 -20.61 -10.50
CA MET A 499 4.13 -19.48 -11.07
C MET A 499 3.87 -19.67 -12.57
N CYS A 500 4.85 -20.15 -13.34
CA CYS A 500 4.67 -20.51 -14.75
C CYS A 500 3.62 -21.64 -14.91
N CYS A 501 3.65 -22.67 -14.06
CA CYS A 501 2.60 -23.69 -14.03
C CYS A 501 1.21 -23.09 -13.71
N ALA A 502 1.15 -22.09 -12.84
CA ALA A 502 -0.09 -21.40 -12.49
C ALA A 502 -0.64 -20.58 -13.67
N VAL A 503 0.22 -19.92 -14.45
CA VAL A 503 -0.15 -19.22 -15.70
C VAL A 503 -0.83 -20.18 -16.66
N PHE A 504 -0.22 -21.33 -16.95
CA PHE A 504 -0.84 -22.34 -17.81
C PHE A 504 -2.19 -22.83 -17.29
N SER A 505 -2.23 -23.17 -16.01
CA SER A 505 -3.46 -23.63 -15.36
C SER A 505 -4.59 -22.60 -15.43
N TYR A 506 -4.25 -21.31 -15.34
CA TYR A 506 -5.18 -20.19 -15.38
C TYR A 506 -5.62 -19.86 -16.82
N ASN A 507 -4.68 -19.61 -17.74
CA ASN A 507 -4.97 -19.17 -19.11
C ASN A 507 -5.64 -20.26 -19.96
N VAL A 508 -5.17 -21.51 -19.83
CA VAL A 508 -5.61 -22.63 -20.68
C VAL A 508 -6.74 -23.44 -20.04
N CYS A 509 -6.91 -23.34 -18.71
CA CYS A 509 -7.98 -24.00 -17.95
C CYS A 509 -8.07 -25.53 -18.18
N GLY A 510 -7.33 -26.34 -17.43
CA GLY A 510 -7.48 -27.80 -17.48
C GLY A 510 -6.21 -28.58 -17.19
N PHE A 511 -6.12 -29.80 -17.75
CA PHE A 511 -4.87 -30.54 -17.83
C PHE A 511 -4.07 -29.97 -19.00
N TRP A 512 -3.15 -29.05 -18.70
CA TRP A 512 -2.43 -28.20 -19.67
C TRP A 512 -1.15 -28.84 -20.24
N LEU A 513 -0.76 -30.03 -19.79
CA LEU A 513 0.42 -30.72 -20.34
C LEU A 513 0.33 -31.01 -21.84
N PRO A 514 -0.83 -31.38 -22.41
CA PRO A 514 -0.93 -31.60 -23.84
C PRO A 514 -0.68 -30.34 -24.64
N ASP A 515 -1.19 -29.20 -24.16
CA ASP A 515 -0.94 -27.90 -24.77
C ASP A 515 0.55 -27.55 -24.66
N LEU A 516 1.17 -27.70 -23.48
CA LEU A 516 2.61 -27.50 -23.31
C LEU A 516 3.44 -28.40 -24.25
N TYR A 517 3.08 -29.67 -24.35
CA TYR A 517 3.75 -30.64 -25.22
C TYR A 517 3.67 -30.20 -26.68
N TYR A 518 2.46 -29.87 -27.15
CA TYR A 518 2.25 -29.34 -28.49
C TYR A 518 3.02 -28.04 -28.73
N HIS A 519 3.08 -27.14 -27.74
CA HIS A 519 3.84 -25.88 -27.84
C HIS A 519 5.35 -26.07 -27.98
N ILE A 520 5.90 -27.15 -27.44
CA ILE A 520 7.33 -27.45 -27.48
C ILE A 520 7.67 -28.26 -28.74
N TYR A 521 6.91 -29.32 -29.00
CA TYR A 521 7.25 -30.30 -30.03
C TYR A 521 6.51 -30.12 -31.36
N GLY A 522 5.48 -29.26 -31.41
CA GLY A 522 4.68 -29.02 -32.61
C GLY A 522 3.77 -30.19 -33.02
N VAL A 523 3.74 -31.27 -32.23
CA VAL A 523 2.94 -32.47 -32.47
C VAL A 523 2.08 -32.79 -31.25
N PRO A 524 0.85 -33.30 -31.45
CA PRO A 524 -0.02 -33.66 -30.34
C PRO A 524 0.55 -34.87 -29.57
N PRO A 525 0.37 -34.96 -28.23
CA PRO A 525 0.76 -36.14 -27.48
C PRO A 525 -0.18 -37.32 -27.77
N GLN A 526 0.17 -38.51 -27.30
CA GLN A 526 -0.62 -39.72 -27.48
C GLN A 526 -2.05 -39.61 -26.91
N SER A 527 -2.96 -40.43 -27.45
CA SER A 527 -4.43 -40.35 -27.24
C SER A 527 -4.89 -40.41 -25.78
N ALA A 528 -4.13 -41.06 -24.89
CA ALA A 528 -4.42 -41.13 -23.46
C ALA A 528 -4.44 -39.73 -22.81
N TRP A 529 -3.52 -38.85 -23.19
CA TRP A 529 -3.44 -37.48 -22.67
C TRP A 529 -4.65 -36.65 -23.12
N ILE A 530 -5.06 -36.82 -24.38
CA ILE A 530 -6.20 -36.12 -24.99
C ILE A 530 -7.53 -36.58 -24.37
N THR A 531 -7.66 -37.87 -24.00
CA THR A 531 -8.87 -38.43 -23.41
C THR A 531 -9.17 -37.84 -22.02
N VAL A 532 -8.13 -37.52 -21.24
CA VAL A 532 -8.27 -36.87 -19.92
C VAL A 532 -8.86 -35.47 -20.05
N ILE A 533 -8.49 -34.72 -21.09
CA ILE A 533 -9.07 -33.39 -21.39
C ILE A 533 -10.58 -33.51 -21.59
N LYS A 534 -11.02 -34.43 -22.47
CA LYS A 534 -12.44 -34.65 -22.78
C LYS A 534 -13.27 -35.04 -21.55
N ARG A 535 -12.70 -35.84 -20.62
CA ARG A 535 -13.38 -36.22 -19.37
C ARG A 535 -13.50 -35.06 -18.38
N LYS A 536 -12.44 -34.25 -18.21
CA LYS A 536 -12.48 -33.10 -17.28
C LYS A 536 -13.42 -31.98 -17.75
N GLN A 537 -13.56 -31.78 -19.06
CA GLN A 537 -14.52 -30.81 -19.63
C GLN A 537 -15.99 -31.16 -19.29
N ARG A 538 -16.33 -32.45 -19.11
CA ARG A 538 -17.69 -32.91 -18.78
C ARG A 538 -18.10 -32.70 -17.31
N ILE A 539 -17.17 -32.45 -16.38
CA ILE A 539 -17.44 -32.38 -14.91
C ILE A 539 -17.78 -30.94 -14.45
N LYS A 540 -18.17 -30.02 -15.35
CA LYS A 540 -18.49 -28.62 -15.01
C LYS A 540 -19.89 -28.42 -14.41
N LYS A 541 -20.26 -29.12 -13.32
CA LYS A 541 -21.27 -28.57 -12.37
C LYS A 541 -20.51 -27.91 -11.23
N LYS A 542 -20.46 -26.57 -11.23
CA LYS A 542 -19.84 -25.79 -10.16
C LYS A 542 -20.62 -26.06 -8.87
N ALA A 543 -19.96 -26.65 -7.87
CA ALA A 543 -20.45 -26.58 -6.50
C ALA A 543 -20.53 -25.10 -6.09
N PRO A 544 -21.53 -24.70 -5.29
CA PRO A 544 -21.63 -23.34 -4.79
C PRO A 544 -20.35 -22.97 -4.03
N PRO A 545 -19.86 -21.72 -4.15
CA PRO A 545 -18.66 -21.29 -3.47
C PRO A 545 -18.82 -21.50 -1.96
N ARG A 546 -17.87 -22.18 -1.32
CA ARG A 546 -17.80 -22.23 0.14
C ARG A 546 -17.66 -20.79 0.66
N GLN A 547 -18.61 -20.33 1.47
CA GLN A 547 -18.41 -19.16 2.31
C GLN A 547 -17.33 -19.49 3.34
N ILE A 548 -16.14 -18.96 3.13
CA ILE A 548 -15.06 -19.01 4.12
C ILE A 548 -15.16 -17.72 4.94
N SER A 549 -15.53 -17.83 6.21
CA SER A 549 -15.41 -16.73 7.16
C SER A 549 -13.94 -16.65 7.61
N PHE A 550 -13.26 -15.58 7.24
CA PHE A 550 -11.96 -15.27 7.81
C PHE A 550 -12.16 -14.58 9.16
N GLY A 551 -11.57 -15.14 10.22
CA GLY A 551 -11.45 -14.44 11.49
C GLY A 551 -10.62 -13.17 11.32
N PHE A 552 -11.07 -12.09 11.95
CA PHE A 552 -10.42 -10.78 11.92
C PHE A 552 -8.92 -10.89 12.27
N LEU A 553 -8.06 -10.70 11.27
CA LEU A 553 -6.66 -10.42 11.50
C LEU A 553 -6.57 -9.01 12.10
N LYS A 554 -6.00 -8.88 13.30
CA LYS A 554 -5.71 -7.59 13.92
C LYS A 554 -4.88 -6.72 12.98
N ALA A 555 -5.38 -5.52 12.69
CA ALA A 555 -4.68 -4.53 11.89
C ALA A 555 -3.30 -4.25 12.51
N ARG A 556 -2.23 -4.49 11.75
CA ARG A 556 -0.90 -3.96 12.05
C ARG A 556 -0.77 -2.62 11.33
N LYS A 557 -0.03 -1.67 11.93
CA LYS A 557 0.36 -0.43 11.25
C LYS A 557 1.03 -0.78 9.92
N GLY A 558 0.52 -0.19 8.84
CA GLY A 558 1.17 -0.22 7.53
C GLY A 558 2.57 0.37 7.57
N ASP A 559 3.41 -0.08 6.65
CA ASP A 559 4.67 0.60 6.33
C ASP A 559 4.45 1.55 5.14
N GLN A 560 5.53 2.18 4.66
CA GLN A 560 5.49 3.13 3.54
C GLN A 560 5.11 2.51 2.18
N TYR A 561 5.00 1.17 2.10
CA TYR A 561 4.75 0.44 0.87
C TYR A 561 3.45 -0.38 0.89
N TYR A 562 2.85 -0.58 2.07
CA TYR A 562 1.62 -1.39 2.26
C TYR A 562 0.89 -1.04 3.56
N GLY A 563 -0.43 -0.77 3.53
CA GLY A 563 -1.30 -0.64 4.73
C GLY A 563 -2.41 0.42 4.66
N ASP A 564 -2.82 0.98 5.82
CA ASP A 564 -3.99 1.88 5.96
C ASP A 564 -3.81 3.32 5.43
N ASP A 565 -2.56 3.75 5.19
CA ASP A 565 -2.17 5.06 4.62
C ASP A 565 -1.27 4.90 3.35
N PRO A 566 -1.68 4.19 2.29
CA PRO A 566 -0.89 4.11 1.07
C PRO A 566 -1.08 5.41 0.23
N THR A 567 -0.04 5.78 -0.53
CA THR A 567 0.07 6.99 -1.38
C THR A 567 -0.94 7.06 -2.55
N ARG A 568 -2.25 7.24 -2.29
CA ARG A 568 -3.26 7.32 -3.37
C ARG A 568 -2.93 8.41 -4.40
N PRO A 569 -3.35 8.29 -5.68
CA PRO A 569 -3.24 9.38 -6.65
C PRO A 569 -3.90 10.65 -6.12
N ASP A 570 -3.46 11.79 -6.66
CA ASP A 570 -4.16 13.04 -6.43
C ASP A 570 -5.58 12.97 -7.01
N MET A 571 -6.50 13.63 -6.33
CA MET A 571 -7.84 13.89 -6.86
C MET A 571 -7.73 14.55 -8.23
N GLU A 572 -8.57 14.09 -9.17
CA GLU A 572 -8.69 14.68 -10.50
C GLU A 572 -9.11 16.15 -10.40
N ASP A 573 -8.59 17.01 -11.29
CA ASP A 573 -8.62 18.47 -11.12
C ASP A 573 -10.05 19.01 -11.03
N SER A 574 -11.00 18.48 -11.80
CA SER A 574 -12.39 18.92 -11.73
C SER A 574 -13.03 18.59 -10.37
N VAL A 575 -12.82 17.38 -9.85
CA VAL A 575 -13.32 16.96 -8.52
C VAL A 575 -12.60 17.75 -7.42
N LEU A 576 -11.31 18.03 -7.59
CA LEU A 576 -10.53 18.84 -6.66
C LEU A 576 -11.12 20.25 -6.54
N GLN A 577 -11.45 20.90 -7.68
CA GLN A 577 -12.09 22.22 -7.68
C GLN A 577 -13.47 22.20 -7.02
N LEU A 578 -14.29 21.17 -7.28
CA LEU A 578 -15.57 20.98 -6.58
C LEU A 578 -15.39 20.90 -5.06
N ARG A 579 -14.40 20.13 -4.58
CA ARG A 579 -14.11 20.02 -3.14
C ARG A 579 -13.54 21.29 -2.54
N ILE A 580 -12.75 22.06 -3.30
CA ILE A 580 -12.28 23.38 -2.87
C ILE A 580 -13.47 24.33 -2.70
N ASN A 581 -14.45 24.30 -3.62
CA ASN A 581 -15.68 25.08 -3.51
C ASN A 581 -16.53 24.63 -2.32
N ASP A 582 -16.76 23.34 -2.12
CA ASP A 582 -17.47 22.80 -0.95
C ASP A 582 -16.80 23.25 0.37
N CYS A 583 -15.45 23.20 0.39
CA CYS A 583 -14.66 23.68 1.53
C CYS A 583 -14.88 25.18 1.75
N TYR A 584 -14.78 25.98 0.68
CA TYR A 584 -15.01 27.41 0.73
C TYR A 584 -16.40 27.77 1.28
N GLU A 585 -17.47 27.16 0.75
CA GLU A 585 -18.85 27.35 1.21
C GLU A 585 -19.05 26.94 2.67
N GLY A 586 -18.44 25.82 3.08
CA GLY A 586 -18.43 25.37 4.47
C GLY A 586 -17.77 26.39 5.40
N LEU A 587 -16.67 27.01 4.96
CA LEU A 587 -16.01 28.08 5.70
C LEU A 587 -16.91 29.34 5.81
N GLN A 588 -17.72 29.67 4.81
CA GLN A 588 -18.70 30.78 4.89
C GLN A 588 -19.85 30.48 5.85
N SER A 589 -20.37 29.25 5.84
CA SER A 589 -21.46 28.88 6.75
C SER A 589 -20.99 28.85 8.21
N SER A 590 -19.73 28.45 8.43
CA SER A 590 -19.13 28.45 9.76
C SER A 590 -18.90 29.86 10.33
N SER A 591 -18.65 30.89 9.51
CA SER A 591 -18.50 32.26 10.02
C SER A 591 -19.81 32.79 10.60
N ASN A 592 -20.95 32.49 9.95
CA ASN A 592 -22.29 32.88 10.41
C ASN A 592 -22.72 32.15 11.71
N LEU A 593 -22.22 30.94 11.94
CA LEU A 593 -22.46 30.20 13.19
C LEU A 593 -21.56 30.68 14.33
N LEU A 594 -20.34 31.12 14.03
CA LEU A 594 -19.37 31.62 15.01
C LEU A 594 -19.74 33.01 15.53
N SER A 595 -20.42 33.85 14.74
CA SER A 595 -20.95 35.13 15.23
C SER A 595 -22.02 34.96 16.32
N ASN A 596 -22.75 33.84 16.32
CA ASN A 596 -23.80 33.55 17.31
C ASN A 596 -23.26 32.90 18.59
N LYS A 597 -21.99 32.48 18.62
CA LYS A 597 -21.32 31.92 19.80
C LYS A 597 -20.18 32.85 20.19
N GLN A 598 -20.48 33.85 21.04
CA GLN A 598 -19.43 34.59 21.74
C GLN A 598 -18.49 33.56 22.43
N GLU A 599 -17.20 33.67 22.12
CA GLU A 599 -16.06 32.96 22.70
C GLU A 599 -15.84 31.47 22.31
N ILE A 600 -15.01 31.24 21.29
CA ILE A 600 -14.12 30.07 21.32
C ILE A 600 -13.01 30.36 22.34
N ASN A 601 -13.25 29.92 23.57
CA ASN A 601 -12.25 29.90 24.63
C ASN A 601 -10.98 29.14 24.16
N GLN A 602 -9.80 29.59 24.58
CA GLN A 602 -8.46 29.10 24.16
C GLN A 602 -8.14 27.63 24.56
N ASN A 603 -9.14 26.78 24.81
CA ASN A 603 -8.96 25.37 25.17
C ASN A 603 -8.58 24.48 23.96
N VAL A 604 -7.30 24.61 23.59
CA VAL A 604 -6.27 23.64 23.15
C VAL A 604 -6.56 22.58 22.07
N LYS A 605 -7.79 22.23 21.67
CA LYS A 605 -8.04 21.25 20.58
C LYS A 605 -8.90 21.72 19.41
N SER A 606 -9.98 22.47 19.64
CA SER A 606 -10.88 22.94 18.55
C SER A 606 -10.43 24.26 17.91
N GLY A 607 -9.81 25.16 18.66
CA GLY A 607 -9.32 26.45 18.11
C GLY A 607 -8.19 26.30 17.10
N PHE A 608 -7.35 25.27 17.25
CA PHE A 608 -6.25 24.99 16.32
C PHE A 608 -6.72 24.48 14.95
N SER A 609 -7.84 23.75 14.86
CA SER A 609 -8.35 23.28 13.56
C SER A 609 -8.85 24.45 12.71
N HIS A 610 -9.62 25.38 13.30
CA HIS A 610 -10.15 26.53 12.57
C HIS A 610 -9.09 27.51 12.09
N ARG A 611 -7.96 27.65 12.81
CA ARG A 611 -6.82 28.48 12.37
C ARG A 611 -6.10 27.89 11.16
N ARG A 612 -6.06 26.56 11.02
CA ARG A 612 -5.33 25.87 9.93
C ARG A 612 -6.06 25.96 8.58
N GLU A 613 -7.38 26.13 8.61
CA GLU A 613 -8.23 26.24 7.43
C GLU A 613 -8.29 27.67 6.85
N ARG A 614 -7.76 28.66 7.59
CA ARG A 614 -7.93 30.10 7.31
C ARG A 614 -6.62 30.86 7.14
N MET A 615 -6.71 31.96 6.41
CA MET A 615 -5.68 32.99 6.28
C MET A 615 -5.68 33.87 7.54
N THR A 616 -4.74 33.63 8.46
CA THR A 616 -4.66 34.38 9.72
C THR A 616 -3.79 35.64 9.61
N ALA A 617 -4.10 36.67 10.41
CA ALA A 617 -3.40 37.95 10.37
C ALA A 617 -1.88 37.86 10.56
N SER A 618 -1.38 36.96 11.41
CA SER A 618 0.06 36.83 11.71
C SER A 618 0.90 36.28 10.55
N ILE A 619 0.29 35.60 9.58
CA ILE A 619 0.99 35.12 8.37
C ILE A 619 0.82 36.05 7.17
N ALA A 620 -0.10 37.02 7.27
CA ALA A 620 -0.52 37.87 6.16
C ALA A 620 0.63 38.65 5.53
N GLY A 621 1.50 39.24 6.35
CA GLY A 621 2.68 39.97 5.86
C GLY A 621 3.67 39.08 5.10
N LYS A 622 3.84 37.82 5.52
CA LYS A 622 4.70 36.85 4.83
C LYS A 622 4.11 36.48 3.47
N LEU A 623 2.81 36.24 3.40
CA LEU A 623 2.10 35.90 2.17
C LEU A 623 2.05 37.07 1.20
N TYR A 624 1.83 38.29 1.69
CA TYR A 624 1.81 39.49 0.86
C TYR A 624 3.14 39.74 0.15
N LYS A 625 4.26 39.45 0.82
CA LYS A 625 5.62 39.56 0.30
C LYS A 625 6.08 38.36 -0.54
N LEU A 626 5.35 37.25 -0.48
CA LEU A 626 5.69 36.05 -1.23
C LEU A 626 5.58 36.35 -2.73
N GLN A 627 6.70 36.20 -3.46
CA GLN A 627 6.69 36.41 -4.90
C GLN A 627 5.90 35.29 -5.58
N PRO A 628 5.19 35.55 -6.69
CA PRO A 628 4.47 34.52 -7.42
C PRO A 628 5.36 33.31 -7.76
N THR A 629 6.61 33.56 -8.15
CA THR A 629 7.57 32.53 -8.52
C THR A 629 8.35 31.92 -7.35
N SER A 630 8.03 32.22 -6.09
CA SER A 630 8.69 31.61 -4.92
C SER A 630 8.06 30.26 -4.57
N ASP A 631 8.86 29.32 -4.06
CA ASP A 631 8.34 28.05 -3.53
C ASP A 631 7.47 28.27 -2.27
N ASN A 632 6.39 27.49 -2.17
CA ASN A 632 5.37 27.58 -1.13
C ASN A 632 5.59 26.59 0.03
N THR A 633 6.55 25.67 -0.08
CA THR A 633 6.70 24.51 0.80
C THR A 633 6.95 24.91 2.26
N SER A 634 7.81 25.90 2.49
CA SER A 634 8.10 26.39 3.85
C SER A 634 6.87 27.00 4.51
N THR A 635 6.07 27.74 3.75
CA THR A 635 4.86 28.40 4.24
C THR A 635 3.78 27.37 4.56
N LEU A 636 3.52 26.43 3.64
CA LEU A 636 2.57 25.33 3.86
C LEU A 636 2.99 24.46 5.05
N ASN A 637 4.29 24.19 5.23
CA ASN A 637 4.78 23.50 6.42
C ASN A 637 4.42 24.23 7.72
N SER A 638 4.53 25.56 7.75
CA SER A 638 4.19 26.35 8.95
C SER A 638 2.68 26.36 9.25
N MET A 639 1.83 26.18 8.24
CA MET A 639 0.37 26.15 8.40
C MET A 639 -0.16 24.74 8.67
N LEU A 640 0.37 23.72 7.99
CA LEU A 640 -0.19 22.38 7.95
C LEU A 640 0.52 21.37 8.84
N ARG A 641 1.83 21.48 9.09
CA ARG A 641 2.50 20.50 9.95
C ARG A 641 2.13 20.78 11.41
N ASN A 642 1.52 19.79 12.06
CA ASN A 642 1.41 19.70 13.52
C ASN A 642 2.81 19.47 14.11
N GLN A 643 3.66 20.50 14.06
CA GLN A 643 4.80 20.54 14.95
C GLN A 643 4.24 20.97 16.30
N SER A 644 4.31 20.08 17.29
CA SER A 644 4.21 20.50 18.69
C SER A 644 5.30 21.55 18.89
N PHE A 645 4.96 22.82 18.76
CA PHE A 645 5.89 23.91 18.91
C PHE A 645 6.43 23.82 20.34
N ARG A 646 7.70 23.39 20.46
CA ARG A 646 8.40 23.44 21.73
C ARG A 646 8.76 24.91 21.91
N GLY A 647 7.97 25.61 22.73
CA GLY A 647 8.10 27.05 22.98
C GLY A 647 9.56 27.50 23.03
N THR A 648 9.90 28.58 22.31
CA THR A 648 11.20 29.23 22.45
C THR A 648 11.23 30.08 23.72
N ALA A 649 12.42 30.39 24.24
CA ALA A 649 12.57 31.34 25.35
C ALA A 649 11.85 32.68 25.06
N ALA A 650 11.90 33.13 23.81
CA ALA A 650 11.19 34.33 23.37
C ALA A 650 9.66 34.19 23.40
N THR A 651 9.10 33.03 23.04
CA THR A 651 7.65 32.83 23.07
C THR A 651 7.14 32.72 24.50
N LYS A 652 7.88 32.02 25.36
CA LYS A 652 7.57 31.95 26.79
C LYS A 652 7.62 33.33 27.44
N TYR A 653 8.68 34.09 27.17
CA TYR A 653 8.80 35.48 27.65
C TYR A 653 7.62 36.34 27.18
N GLY A 654 7.21 36.22 25.92
CA GLY A 654 6.05 36.94 25.39
C GLY A 654 4.77 36.64 26.17
N LEU A 655 4.46 35.35 26.37
CA LEU A 655 3.28 34.90 27.11
C LEU A 655 3.31 35.34 28.58
N ASP A 656 4.47 35.22 29.23
CA ASP A 656 4.65 35.58 30.65
C ASP A 656 4.57 37.12 30.84
N SER A 657 4.95 37.91 29.84
CA SER A 657 5.01 39.38 29.91
C SER A 657 3.75 40.08 29.40
N GLU A 658 2.90 39.39 28.62
CA GLU A 658 1.68 39.96 28.03
C GLU A 658 0.75 40.62 29.07
N PRO A 659 0.47 40.03 30.25
CA PRO A 659 -0.37 40.69 31.27
C PRO A 659 0.22 42.00 31.77
N SER A 660 1.54 42.06 32.00
CA SER A 660 2.23 43.29 32.43
C SER A 660 2.23 44.37 31.34
N ALA A 661 2.33 43.95 30.07
CA ALA A 661 2.26 44.86 28.93
C ALA A 661 0.85 45.45 28.76
N ILE A 662 -0.20 44.65 28.95
CA ILE A 662 -1.60 45.12 28.96
C ILE A 662 -1.81 46.17 30.05
N LEU A 663 -1.42 45.86 31.30
CA LEU A 663 -1.56 46.81 32.41
C LEU A 663 -0.78 48.11 32.17
N SER A 664 0.44 48.00 31.63
CA SER A 664 1.25 49.18 31.28
C SER A 664 0.60 50.03 30.19
N TYR A 665 -0.04 49.38 29.21
CA TYR A 665 -0.78 50.06 28.15
C TYR A 665 -2.02 50.79 28.71
N GLU A 666 -2.81 50.13 29.55
CA GLU A 666 -3.99 50.72 30.20
C GLU A 666 -3.62 51.97 31.00
N LEU A 667 -2.60 51.85 31.87
CA LEU A 667 -2.10 52.98 32.66
C LEU A 667 -1.57 54.13 31.79
N LYS A 668 -0.82 53.81 30.73
CA LYS A 668 -0.20 54.83 29.86
C LYS A 668 -1.22 55.57 29.00
N THR A 669 -2.32 54.91 28.64
CA THR A 669 -3.40 55.48 27.83
C THR A 669 -4.53 56.08 28.67
N GLY A 670 -4.45 56.00 30.00
CA GLY A 670 -5.45 56.54 30.92
C GLY A 670 -6.72 55.70 31.02
N LEU A 671 -6.66 54.43 30.62
CA LEU A 671 -7.75 53.48 30.73
C LEU A 671 -7.77 52.83 32.13
N PRO A 672 -8.95 52.57 32.71
CA PRO A 672 -9.06 51.73 33.92
C PRO A 672 -8.44 50.35 33.72
N GLU A 673 -7.90 49.77 34.79
CA GLU A 673 -7.40 48.39 34.77
C GLU A 673 -8.50 47.41 34.34
N GLY A 674 -8.20 46.53 33.39
CA GLY A 674 -9.16 45.57 32.83
C GLY A 674 -10.02 46.10 31.69
N SER A 675 -9.69 47.26 31.12
CA SER A 675 -10.35 47.81 29.91
C SER A 675 -10.02 47.03 28.64
N VAL A 676 -8.92 46.26 28.62
CA VAL A 676 -8.54 45.41 27.49
C VAL A 676 -9.20 44.03 27.62
N GLU A 677 -10.22 43.78 26.80
CA GLU A 677 -10.92 42.50 26.77
C GLU A 677 -10.18 41.48 25.91
N LYS A 678 -9.81 40.32 26.48
CA LYS A 678 -9.19 39.24 25.72
C LYS A 678 -10.17 38.64 24.72
N VAL A 679 -9.69 38.42 23.49
CA VAL A 679 -10.50 37.85 22.41
C VAL A 679 -9.89 36.59 21.80
N GLY A 680 -10.78 35.73 21.31
CA GLY A 680 -10.42 34.52 20.58
C GLY A 680 -10.13 34.77 19.10
N LEU A 681 -10.32 33.73 18.28
CA LEU A 681 -10.24 33.85 16.83
C LEU A 681 -11.53 34.48 16.30
N GLU A 682 -11.43 35.64 15.68
CA GLU A 682 -12.50 36.30 14.94
C GLU A 682 -12.41 35.96 13.45
N VAL A 683 -13.53 35.59 12.84
CA VAL A 683 -13.62 35.22 11.42
C VAL A 683 -14.35 36.33 10.67
N SER A 684 -13.86 36.70 9.49
CA SER A 684 -14.51 37.72 8.67
C SER A 684 -15.89 37.25 8.19
N LEU A 685 -16.91 38.08 8.39
CA LEU A 685 -18.27 37.84 7.91
C LEU A 685 -18.40 38.03 6.39
N GLU A 686 -17.54 38.85 5.79
CA GLU A 686 -17.52 39.06 4.34
C GLU A 686 -16.92 37.88 3.59
N ASN A 687 -15.90 37.23 4.18
CA ASN A 687 -15.30 36.05 3.62
C ASN A 687 -14.63 35.19 4.71
N GLY A 688 -15.24 34.04 4.99
CA GLY A 688 -14.84 33.10 6.03
C GLY A 688 -13.41 32.55 5.89
N ILE A 689 -12.72 32.71 4.76
CA ILE A 689 -11.31 32.30 4.67
C ILE A 689 -10.38 33.19 5.51
N PHE A 690 -10.78 34.43 5.83
CA PHE A 690 -9.96 35.35 6.62
C PHE A 690 -10.31 35.29 8.10
N ALA A 691 -9.28 35.28 8.94
CA ALA A 691 -9.45 35.34 10.38
C ALA A 691 -8.35 36.17 11.05
N ALA A 692 -8.66 36.69 12.23
CA ALA A 692 -7.77 37.50 13.04
C ALA A 692 -7.92 37.13 14.51
N SER A 693 -6.86 37.34 15.28
CA SER A 693 -6.86 37.17 16.73
C SER A 693 -6.07 38.35 17.27
N PRO A 694 -6.71 39.49 17.54
CA PRO A 694 -6.06 40.58 18.26
C PRO A 694 -5.69 40.11 19.67
N ASP A 695 -4.74 40.79 20.31
CA ASP A 695 -4.36 40.47 21.69
C ASP A 695 -5.43 40.97 22.68
N GLY A 696 -6.19 42.01 22.31
CA GLY A 696 -7.40 42.41 23.01
C GLY A 696 -8.25 43.44 22.25
N ARG A 697 -9.48 43.65 22.74
CA ARG A 697 -10.38 44.74 22.32
C ARG A 697 -10.32 45.88 23.33
N VAL A 698 -10.48 47.11 22.83
CA VAL A 698 -10.48 48.32 23.65
C VAL A 698 -11.75 49.09 23.31
N GLY A 699 -12.75 48.97 24.18
CA GLY A 699 -14.09 49.49 23.94
C GLY A 699 -14.74 48.94 22.66
N GLU A 700 -15.62 49.73 22.04
CA GLU A 700 -16.35 49.33 20.84
C GLU A 700 -15.64 49.66 19.52
N GLU A 701 -14.55 50.42 19.55
CA GLU A 701 -13.91 50.91 18.32
C GLU A 701 -12.46 50.45 18.15
N GLY A 702 -11.83 49.98 19.22
CA GLY A 702 -10.40 49.71 19.27
C GLY A 702 -10.03 48.24 19.42
N ILE A 703 -8.82 47.91 18.98
CA ILE A 703 -8.10 46.68 19.30
C ILE A 703 -6.65 47.00 19.68
N VAL A 704 -5.98 46.06 20.35
CA VAL A 704 -4.56 46.18 20.70
C VAL A 704 -3.77 44.98 20.16
N GLU A 705 -2.57 45.26 19.68
CA GLU A 705 -1.58 44.25 19.25
C GLU A 705 -0.27 44.51 20.00
N ILE A 706 0.08 43.60 20.90
CA ILE A 706 1.16 43.72 21.86
C ILE A 706 2.35 42.85 21.44
N LYS A 707 3.55 43.43 21.50
CA LYS A 707 4.81 42.73 21.26
C LYS A 707 5.74 42.92 22.45
N CYS A 708 6.14 41.79 23.04
CA CYS A 708 7.14 41.71 24.11
C CYS A 708 8.43 41.04 23.58
N PRO A 709 9.28 41.75 22.81
CA PRO A 709 10.45 41.19 22.15
C PRO A 709 11.58 40.84 23.14
N TYR A 710 11.89 39.55 23.27
CA TYR A 710 12.96 39.04 24.15
C TYR A 710 14.36 39.61 23.84
N SER A 711 14.63 39.99 22.58
CA SER A 711 15.93 40.50 22.13
C SER A 711 16.27 41.88 22.68
N ILE A 712 15.26 42.68 23.03
CA ILE A 712 15.44 44.04 23.56
C ILE A 712 14.86 44.19 24.97
N ARG A 713 14.62 43.09 25.68
CA ARG A 713 14.01 43.09 27.02
C ARG A 713 14.77 43.98 28.03
N ASP A 714 16.06 44.18 27.82
CA ASP A 714 16.93 44.99 28.68
C ASP A 714 17.17 46.41 28.11
N LEU A 715 16.47 46.79 27.03
CA LEU A 715 16.59 48.09 26.34
C LEU A 715 15.22 48.80 26.30
N LYS A 716 15.22 50.08 25.89
CA LYS A 716 13.97 50.78 25.56
C LYS A 716 13.58 50.51 24.10
N PRO A 717 12.29 50.46 23.74
CA PRO A 717 11.86 50.30 22.34
C PRO A 717 12.46 51.36 21.40
N HIS A 718 12.72 52.57 21.90
CA HIS A 718 13.36 53.65 21.16
C HIS A 718 14.79 53.32 20.70
N ASP A 719 15.50 52.44 21.41
CA ASP A 719 16.88 52.03 21.09
C ASP A 719 16.92 50.79 20.17
N TRP A 720 15.76 50.26 19.78
CA TRP A 720 15.69 49.08 18.92
C TRP A 720 16.18 49.33 17.48
N PRO A 721 15.85 50.46 16.81
CA PRO A 721 16.28 50.69 15.44
C PRO A 721 17.81 50.69 15.25
N THR A 722 18.57 51.06 16.28
CA THR A 722 20.04 51.11 16.25
C THR A 722 20.69 49.78 16.65
N SER A 723 19.99 48.93 17.41
CA SER A 723 20.53 47.66 17.92
C SER A 723 20.29 46.46 17.01
N SER A 724 19.34 46.52 16.07
CA SER A 724 19.05 45.41 15.16
C SER A 724 18.49 45.85 13.81
N SER A 725 19.03 45.28 12.73
CA SER A 725 18.51 45.47 11.37
C SER A 725 17.12 44.87 11.16
N ASP A 726 16.69 43.91 11.98
CA ASP A 726 15.37 43.26 11.93
C ASP A 726 14.30 44.02 12.76
N CYS A 727 14.61 45.26 13.19
CA CYS A 727 13.68 46.07 13.97
C CYS A 727 12.41 46.41 13.17
N PRO A 728 11.20 46.23 13.73
CA PRO A 728 9.95 46.63 13.07
C PRO A 728 9.76 48.15 13.04
N LEU A 729 10.46 48.91 13.90
CA LEU A 729 10.32 50.36 14.05
C LEU A 729 11.38 51.12 13.24
N LYS A 730 11.06 52.36 12.87
CA LYS A 730 11.98 53.33 12.25
C LYS A 730 11.75 54.72 12.84
N LEU A 731 12.77 55.57 12.81
CA LEU A 731 12.59 57.00 13.04
C LEU A 731 12.11 57.66 11.73
N GLN A 732 11.00 58.37 11.79
CA GLN A 732 10.46 59.17 10.70
C GLN A 732 10.22 60.58 11.24
N ASN A 733 10.95 61.57 10.72
CA ASN A 733 10.92 62.96 11.17
C ASN A 733 11.14 63.13 12.69
N GLY A 734 12.04 62.32 13.28
CA GLY A 734 12.33 62.34 14.71
C GLY A 734 11.35 61.56 15.59
N THR A 735 10.26 61.01 15.03
CA THR A 735 9.28 60.19 15.76
C THR A 735 9.44 58.72 15.42
N LEU A 736 9.41 57.86 16.44
CA LEU A 736 9.46 56.41 16.27
C LEU A 736 8.12 55.91 15.71
N VAL A 737 8.14 55.18 14.61
CA VAL A 737 6.95 54.64 13.94
C VAL A 737 7.18 53.22 13.43
N LEU A 738 6.11 52.42 13.33
CA LEU A 738 6.11 51.12 12.70
C LEU A 738 6.38 51.24 11.19
N LYS A 739 7.29 50.43 10.68
CA LYS A 739 7.53 50.33 9.23
C LYS A 739 6.28 49.74 8.57
N THR A 740 5.68 50.49 7.64
CA THR A 740 4.55 50.01 6.82
C THR A 740 4.93 48.83 5.91
N THR A 741 6.22 48.58 5.72
CA THR A 741 6.75 47.40 5.02
C THR A 741 6.96 46.19 5.93
N HIS A 742 6.76 46.30 7.25
CA HIS A 742 6.99 45.22 8.21
C HIS A 742 5.79 44.26 8.34
N ASN A 743 6.04 43.02 8.74
CA ASN A 743 4.99 41.99 8.87
C ASN A 743 3.90 42.37 9.89
N HIS A 744 4.28 43.06 10.97
CA HIS A 744 3.33 43.51 12.01
C HIS A 744 2.33 44.53 11.45
N TYR A 745 2.74 45.40 10.52
CA TYR A 745 1.81 46.35 9.90
C TYR A 745 0.73 45.63 9.09
N PHE A 746 1.12 44.66 8.26
CA PHE A 746 0.17 43.82 7.52
C PHE A 746 -0.73 43.01 8.46
N GLN A 747 -0.22 42.53 9.60
CA GLN A 747 -1.04 41.84 10.60
C GLN A 747 -2.16 42.76 11.14
N ILE A 748 -1.81 44.01 11.48
CA ILE A 748 -2.76 45.00 12.00
C ILE A 748 -3.79 45.39 10.94
N VAL A 749 -3.35 45.62 9.70
CA VAL A 749 -4.26 45.90 8.58
C VAL A 749 -5.30 44.79 8.44
N GLN A 750 -4.89 43.52 8.47
CA GLN A 750 -5.85 42.42 8.42
C GLN A 750 -6.77 42.39 9.65
N GLN A 751 -6.24 42.63 10.86
CA GLN A 751 -7.05 42.67 12.08
C GLN A 751 -8.15 43.73 11.99
N LEU A 752 -7.82 44.98 11.63
CA LEU A 752 -8.79 46.07 11.48
C LEU A 752 -9.95 45.72 10.54
N HIS A 753 -9.65 45.14 9.38
CA HIS A 753 -10.67 44.83 8.37
C HIS A 753 -11.46 43.55 8.65
N VAL A 754 -10.87 42.58 9.36
CA VAL A 754 -11.58 41.37 9.80
C VAL A 754 -12.52 41.67 10.96
N THR A 755 -12.06 42.44 11.97
CA THR A 755 -12.86 42.77 13.16
C THR A 755 -13.76 43.98 12.97
N LYS A 756 -13.63 44.70 11.85
CA LYS A 756 -14.37 45.93 11.51
C LYS A 756 -14.19 47.07 12.52
N ARG A 757 -13.05 47.11 13.21
CA ARG A 757 -12.71 48.15 14.20
C ARG A 757 -12.07 49.36 13.54
N MET A 758 -12.16 50.51 14.21
CA MET A 758 -11.73 51.80 13.67
C MET A 758 -10.24 52.04 13.86
N TRP A 759 -9.62 51.47 14.88
CA TRP A 759 -8.20 51.66 15.14
C TRP A 759 -7.58 50.50 15.90
N CYS A 760 -6.25 50.39 15.78
CA CYS A 760 -5.45 49.44 16.51
C CYS A 760 -4.26 50.16 17.15
N ASP A 761 -4.09 49.99 18.45
CA ASP A 761 -2.88 50.45 19.13
C ASP A 761 -1.82 49.35 19.04
N TYR A 762 -0.75 49.63 18.30
CA TYR A 762 0.43 48.78 18.22
C TYR A 762 1.35 49.08 19.39
N VAL A 763 1.57 48.08 20.24
CA VAL A 763 2.33 48.23 21.49
C VAL A 763 3.61 47.40 21.42
N VAL A 764 4.75 48.03 21.70
CA VAL A 764 6.00 47.33 21.97
C VAL A 764 6.39 47.60 23.42
N TRP A 765 6.42 46.55 24.23
CA TRP A 765 6.68 46.64 25.65
C TRP A 765 8.00 45.98 26.03
N THR A 766 8.76 46.66 26.88
CA THR A 766 9.85 46.09 27.67
C THR A 766 9.68 46.52 29.13
N PRO A 767 10.33 45.86 30.10
CA PRO A 767 10.37 46.31 31.49
C PRO A 767 10.86 47.75 31.68
N ASN A 768 11.59 48.31 30.70
CA ASN A 768 12.19 49.63 30.81
C ASN A 768 11.33 50.76 30.21
N ASP A 769 10.49 50.47 29.22
CA ASP A 769 9.67 51.47 28.54
C ASP A 769 8.59 50.83 27.63
N ILE A 770 7.60 51.63 27.23
CA ILE A 770 6.50 51.22 26.36
C ILE A 770 6.38 52.17 25.16
N PHE A 771 6.34 51.59 23.96
CA PHE A 771 6.01 52.31 22.73
C PHE A 771 4.58 51.99 22.32
N ILE A 772 3.79 53.03 22.00
CA ILE A 772 2.41 52.91 21.55
C ILE A 772 2.25 53.74 20.28
N GLN A 773 1.72 53.15 19.22
CA GLN A 773 1.31 53.86 18.02
C GLN A 773 -0.10 53.45 17.63
N ARG A 774 -1.00 54.42 17.52
CA ARG A 774 -2.33 54.21 16.94
C ARG A 774 -2.25 54.11 15.43
N ILE A 775 -2.87 53.07 14.88
CA ILE A 775 -3.03 52.84 13.44
C ILE A 775 -4.52 52.83 13.15
N GLU A 776 -4.98 53.81 12.38
CA GLU A 776 -6.39 53.98 12.05
C GLU A 776 -6.79 53.20 10.79
N ARG A 777 -8.04 52.77 10.76
CA ARG A 777 -8.70 52.26 9.58
C ARG A 777 -9.09 53.44 8.70
N ASN A 778 -8.30 53.69 7.67
CA ASN A 778 -8.40 54.82 6.75
C ASN A 778 -8.19 54.34 5.30
N GLU A 779 -8.12 55.28 4.35
CA GLU A 779 -7.95 54.96 2.93
C GLU A 779 -6.64 54.21 2.64
N GLU A 780 -5.55 54.50 3.37
CA GLU A 780 -4.25 53.83 3.19
C GLU A 780 -4.30 52.36 3.66
N THR A 781 -4.85 52.11 4.84
CA THR A 781 -5.00 50.74 5.36
C THR A 781 -6.05 49.96 4.57
N ALA A 782 -7.08 50.62 4.03
CA ALA A 782 -8.03 50.00 3.09
C ALA A 782 -7.39 49.62 1.76
N SER A 783 -6.61 50.51 1.14
CA SER A 783 -5.87 50.23 -0.10
C SER A 783 -4.86 49.09 0.08
N THR A 784 -4.19 49.06 1.23
CA THR A 784 -3.27 47.96 1.59
C THR A 784 -4.03 46.65 1.77
N TRP A 785 -5.18 46.66 2.44
CA TRP A 785 -6.00 45.49 2.65
C TRP A 785 -6.49 44.88 1.35
N GLU A 786 -6.95 45.65 0.37
CA GLU A 786 -7.41 45.08 -0.91
C GLU A 786 -6.29 44.36 -1.67
N LYS A 787 -5.08 44.93 -1.69
CA LYS A 787 -3.90 44.28 -2.28
C LYS A 787 -3.52 43.00 -1.54
N MET A 788 -3.63 43.01 -0.21
CA MET A 788 -3.41 41.83 0.61
C MET A 788 -4.46 40.76 0.32
N LYS A 789 -5.74 41.10 0.43
CA LYS A 789 -6.90 40.23 0.25
C LYS A 789 -6.79 39.43 -1.05
N MET A 790 -6.47 40.08 -2.17
CA MET A 790 -6.24 39.40 -3.45
C MET A 790 -5.13 38.35 -3.38
N LYS A 791 -3.96 38.69 -2.83
CA LYS A 791 -2.82 37.75 -2.74
C LYS A 791 -3.09 36.60 -1.79
N LEU A 792 -3.69 36.88 -0.63
CA LEU A 792 -4.03 35.85 0.36
C LEU A 792 -5.12 34.91 -0.18
N GLN A 793 -6.13 35.43 -0.88
CA GLN A 793 -7.18 34.61 -1.50
C GLN A 793 -6.61 33.72 -2.62
N LYS A 794 -5.70 34.27 -3.44
CA LYS A 794 -4.97 33.49 -4.45
C LYS A 794 -4.18 32.35 -3.81
N PHE A 795 -3.41 32.65 -2.76
CA PHE A 795 -2.66 31.63 -2.02
C PHE A 795 -3.58 30.59 -1.37
N TRP A 796 -4.70 31.01 -0.78
CA TRP A 796 -5.68 30.09 -0.22
C TRP A 796 -6.20 29.12 -1.28
N THR A 797 -6.56 29.61 -2.46
CA THR A 797 -7.14 28.81 -3.55
C THR A 797 -6.13 27.89 -4.24
N GLU A 798 -4.95 28.40 -4.60
CA GLU A 798 -3.95 27.65 -5.37
C GLU A 798 -3.03 26.79 -4.50
N ASP A 799 -2.72 27.22 -3.27
CA ASP A 799 -1.69 26.61 -2.43
C ASP A 799 -2.28 25.85 -1.22
N LEU A 800 -3.19 26.47 -0.44
CA LEU A 800 -3.67 25.89 0.82
C LEU A 800 -4.86 24.93 0.64
N ALA A 801 -5.92 25.35 -0.04
CA ALA A 801 -7.18 24.61 -0.17
C ALA A 801 -6.99 23.21 -0.78
N PRO A 802 -6.15 22.99 -1.82
CA PRO A 802 -5.86 21.65 -2.30
C PRO A 802 -5.31 20.70 -1.22
N GLU A 803 -4.53 21.23 -0.29
CA GLU A 803 -3.94 20.47 0.81
C GLU A 803 -4.89 20.32 2.02
N LEU A 804 -5.94 21.14 2.12
CA LEU A 804 -7.04 20.94 3.07
C LEU A 804 -7.97 19.82 2.62
N VAL A 805 -8.27 19.74 1.32
CA VAL A 805 -9.26 18.79 0.78
C VAL A 805 -8.65 17.44 0.37
N ASP A 806 -7.42 17.42 -0.13
CA ASP A 806 -6.69 16.21 -0.50
C ASP A 806 -5.20 16.30 -0.14
N SER A 807 -4.93 16.38 1.16
CA SER A 807 -3.57 16.54 1.69
C SER A 807 -2.59 15.48 1.17
N ARG A 808 -1.52 15.92 0.51
CA ARG A 808 -0.36 15.07 0.20
C ARG A 808 0.43 14.74 1.48
N LEU A 809 0.48 15.67 2.43
CA LEU A 809 1.16 15.48 3.72
C LEU A 809 0.56 14.35 4.56
N GLU A 810 -0.78 14.29 4.69
CA GLU A 810 -1.44 13.19 5.42
C GLU A 810 -1.22 11.82 4.76
N ARG A 811 -0.99 11.81 3.44
CA ARG A 811 -0.66 10.60 2.65
C ARG A 811 0.82 10.22 2.68
N GLY A 812 1.66 10.92 3.44
CA GLY A 812 3.09 10.61 3.57
C GLY A 812 3.97 11.07 2.40
N TYR A 813 3.45 11.89 1.49
CA TYR A 813 4.28 12.51 0.44
C TYR A 813 5.30 13.48 1.06
N LYS A 814 6.46 13.60 0.42
CA LYS A 814 7.54 14.48 0.87
C LYS A 814 7.31 15.95 0.50
N ASP A 815 6.52 16.20 -0.55
CA ASP A 815 6.27 17.51 -1.12
C ASP A 815 4.76 17.77 -1.33
N TYR A 816 4.36 19.05 -1.26
CA TYR A 816 2.99 19.52 -1.52
C TYR A 816 2.67 19.60 -3.02
N ARG A 817 1.42 19.84 -3.40
CA ARG A 817 1.11 20.25 -4.77
C ARG A 817 1.84 21.54 -5.12
N CYS A 818 2.28 21.63 -6.39
CA CYS A 818 2.84 22.84 -6.97
C CYS A 818 1.84 23.37 -7.98
N PRO A 819 1.16 24.50 -7.73
CA PRO A 819 0.41 25.13 -8.81
C PRO A 819 1.39 25.66 -9.87
N GLU A 820 0.90 25.82 -11.10
CA GLU A 820 1.66 26.29 -12.27
C GLU A 820 2.42 27.59 -11.94
N SER A 821 1.76 28.48 -11.20
CA SER A 821 2.29 29.77 -10.74
C SER A 821 3.60 29.65 -9.95
N ARG A 822 3.88 28.50 -9.32
CA ARG A 822 5.00 28.26 -8.40
C ARG A 822 6.11 27.38 -8.99
N LEU A 823 5.92 26.80 -10.18
CA LEU A 823 6.84 25.80 -10.77
C LEU A 823 8.27 26.31 -10.91
N VAL A 824 8.45 27.55 -11.34
CA VAL A 824 9.77 28.18 -11.49
C VAL A 824 10.52 28.22 -10.15
N GLY A 825 9.83 28.56 -9.07
CA GLY A 825 10.39 28.59 -7.73
C GLY A 825 10.82 27.22 -7.25
N ARG A 826 9.98 26.22 -7.51
CA ARG A 826 10.26 24.83 -7.14
C ARG A 826 11.47 24.27 -7.88
N LYS A 827 11.59 24.50 -9.20
CA LYS A 827 12.78 24.12 -9.99
C LYS A 827 14.06 24.74 -9.43
N ARG A 828 14.05 26.05 -9.11
CA ARG A 828 15.20 26.73 -8.49
C ARG A 828 15.59 26.14 -7.14
N LEU A 829 14.61 25.76 -6.32
CA LEU A 829 14.85 25.12 -5.02
C LEU A 829 15.50 23.74 -5.19
N GLU A 830 15.01 22.94 -6.14
CA GLU A 830 15.56 21.61 -6.47
C GLU A 830 17.00 21.70 -6.97
N GLU A 831 17.29 22.62 -7.88
CA GLU A 831 18.65 22.90 -8.36
C GLU A 831 19.59 23.30 -7.22
N SER A 832 19.12 24.17 -6.32
CA SER A 832 19.87 24.58 -5.13
C SER A 832 20.15 23.40 -4.18
N ARG A 833 19.17 22.50 -3.98
CA ARG A 833 19.35 21.27 -3.20
C ARG A 833 20.38 20.34 -3.84
N LYS A 834 20.32 20.14 -5.16
CA LYS A 834 21.31 19.36 -5.93
C LYS A 834 22.72 19.94 -5.78
N LYS A 835 22.88 21.25 -5.95
CA LYS A 835 24.17 21.95 -5.74
C LYS A 835 24.71 21.77 -4.32
N ARG A 836 23.85 21.85 -3.30
CA ARG A 836 24.25 21.62 -1.90
C ARG A 836 24.66 20.17 -1.62
N GLN A 837 23.97 19.19 -2.21
CA GLN A 837 24.36 17.78 -2.13
C GLN A 837 25.71 17.54 -2.78
N LEU A 838 25.92 18.05 -4.00
CA LEU A 838 27.21 17.95 -4.70
C LEU A 838 28.35 18.58 -3.88
N LYS A 839 28.13 19.76 -3.28
CA LYS A 839 29.11 20.38 -2.36
C LYS A 839 29.36 19.53 -1.12
N LYS A 840 28.34 18.91 -0.53
CA LYS A 840 28.51 18.02 0.62
C LYS A 840 29.29 16.75 0.27
N SER A 841 28.97 16.13 -0.87
CA SER A 841 29.69 14.95 -1.36
C SER A 841 31.13 15.29 -1.71
N ALA A 842 31.39 16.45 -2.33
CA ALA A 842 32.74 16.94 -2.58
C ALA A 842 33.51 17.23 -1.29
N ALA A 843 32.87 17.83 -0.28
CA ALA A 843 33.48 18.08 1.03
C ALA A 843 33.79 16.77 1.79
N GLN A 844 32.93 15.75 1.69
CA GLN A 844 33.20 14.43 2.25
C GLN A 844 34.35 13.73 1.54
N LEU A 845 34.42 13.79 0.21
CA LEU A 845 35.53 13.23 -0.55
C LEU A 845 36.87 13.95 -0.27
N SER A 846 36.84 15.24 0.09
CA SER A 846 38.03 15.98 0.52
C SER A 846 38.40 15.79 2.00
N GLU A 847 37.49 15.28 2.84
CA GLU A 847 37.79 14.87 4.22
C GLU A 847 38.28 13.41 4.28
N GLU A 848 37.93 12.59 3.28
CA GLU A 848 38.37 11.20 3.14
C GLU A 848 39.71 11.05 2.37
N ALA A 849 40.10 12.06 1.58
CA ALA A 849 41.40 12.19 0.92
C ALA A 849 42.36 13.02 1.78
#